data_AF-A0A521VD17-F1
#
_entry.id   AF-A0A521VD17-F1
#
_cell.length_a   1.000
_cell.length_b   1.000
_cell.length_c   1.000
_cell.angle_alpha   90.00
_cell.angle_beta   90.00
_cell.angle_gamma   90.00
#
_symmetry.space_group_name_H-M   'P 1'
#
loop_
_entity.id
_entity.type
_entity.pdbx_description
1 polymer ?
#
loop_
_entity_poly.entity_id
_entity_poly.type
_entity_poly.pdbx_seq_one_letter_code
_entity_poly.pdbx_strand_id
1 'polypeptide(L)'
;LDFEFDAKDIVFFRVDRRRKMPVTILLKALGYMPEQILKEFFDFDAFHVEPNHVRFEVVPERLRGEVARFDIADKHGKVIVAKDKRITVKHIRDMEAAGIKRIDAPDEFLLGRTLAHNVVAADTGEILANANDEITETLLAKLREARVNKIQTLFTNDLDQGPYISQTLRADETADRTQARVAIYRMMRPGEPPTEDAVETLFNGLFFAEERYDLSAVGRMKFNRRVGVKSETSWQVRLRSLALPREADQELRAYFRNVPELSLNKVSLDAASTEAEAQALVEKMFHDLKSKGIDRQKLDTKVETRFTLSPRDIVEVIRILVELRNGRGEIDDIDHLGNRRVRSVGELAENQFRAGLVRVERAVKERLSQAESENLMPHDLINAKPISAAIKEFFGSSQLSQFMDQTNPLSEITHKRRVSALGPGGLTRERAGFEVRDVHPTHYGRVCPIETPEGPNIGLINSLALFARTNRYGFLETPYRKVKDAKVTNDIEFLSAIEEGHYVIAQANASIDKAARLTDSLVSCRFKNEFELKSPEEVQYMDVAPSQIVSVAASLIPFLEHDDANRALMGSNMQRQAVPCLRPEKPLVGTGVERTAAVDSGTCVTALRGGMVDYVDANRIVVRVHDDETLAGDVGVDIYKLTKYTRSNQNTNINQRPIVKQGERIARGDVIADGASTDLGELALGQNMLVAFMPWNGYNFEDSILISERVVSDDRFTSIHIEELTVVARDT
;
A
#
# COMPACT_ATOMS: atom_id res chain seq x y z
N LEU A 1 -10.57 -2.07 11.14
CA LEU A 1 -10.28 -2.54 12.51
C LEU A 1 -9.20 -1.61 12.97
N ASP A 2 -9.56 -0.76 13.92
CA ASP A 2 -8.78 0.41 14.24
C ASP A 2 -8.38 0.30 15.71
N PHE A 3 -7.14 0.63 16.05
CA PHE A 3 -6.62 0.62 17.41
C PHE A 3 -6.13 2.02 17.76
N GLU A 4 -6.50 2.51 18.93
CA GLU A 4 -6.19 3.87 19.35
C GLU A 4 -5.91 3.93 20.86
N PHE A 5 -5.00 4.83 21.25
CA PHE A 5 -4.83 5.22 22.63
C PHE A 5 -5.80 6.35 22.97
N ASP A 6 -6.33 6.34 24.20
CA ASP A 6 -7.00 7.51 24.76
C ASP A 6 -6.02 8.41 25.55
N ALA A 7 -6.52 9.52 26.08
CA ALA A 7 -5.74 10.45 26.89
C ALA A 7 -5.29 9.89 28.25
N LYS A 8 -5.80 8.73 28.66
CA LYS A 8 -5.43 8.01 29.89
C LYS A 8 -4.52 6.81 29.59
N ASP A 9 -3.97 6.73 28.38
CA ASP A 9 -3.14 5.63 27.90
C ASP A 9 -3.82 4.24 27.91
N ILE A 10 -5.15 4.21 27.84
CA ILE A 10 -5.93 2.98 27.67
C ILE A 10 -6.04 2.68 26.17
N VAL A 11 -5.81 1.41 25.81
CA VAL A 11 -5.86 0.96 24.42
C VAL A 11 -7.27 0.50 24.07
N PHE A 12 -7.86 1.15 23.06
CA PHE A 12 -9.18 0.82 22.54
C PHE A 12 -9.08 0.23 21.13
N PHE A 13 -10.11 -0.52 20.73
CA PHE A 13 -10.35 -0.90 19.35
C PHE A 13 -11.73 -0.45 18.86
N ARG A 14 -11.85 -0.31 17.54
CA ARG A 14 -13.11 -0.05 16.83
C ARG A 14 -13.23 -0.97 15.62
N VAL A 15 -14.44 -1.46 15.38
CA VAL A 15 -14.81 -2.18 14.15
C VAL A 15 -15.70 -1.26 13.34
N ASP A 16 -15.37 -1.05 12.07
CA ASP A 16 -16.12 -0.18 11.14
C ASP A 16 -16.45 1.21 11.69
N ARG A 17 -15.49 1.84 12.39
CA ARG A 17 -15.63 3.17 13.03
C ARG A 17 -16.80 3.28 14.02
N ARG A 18 -17.25 2.16 14.58
CA ARG A 18 -18.28 2.12 15.64
C ARG A 18 -17.71 2.50 17.02
N ARG A 19 -18.52 2.30 18.07
CA ARG A 19 -18.17 2.59 19.47
C ARG A 19 -16.84 1.92 19.85
N LYS A 20 -16.00 2.66 20.58
CA LYS A 20 -14.74 2.16 21.14
C LYS A 20 -14.97 1.15 22.27
N MET A 21 -14.16 0.09 22.29
CA MET A 21 -14.13 -0.92 23.36
C MET A 21 -12.68 -1.23 23.77
N PRO A 22 -12.40 -1.57 25.05
CA PRO A 22 -11.04 -1.95 25.48
C PRO A 22 -10.47 -3.09 24.63
N VAL A 23 -9.19 -2.99 24.23
CA VAL A 23 -8.56 -3.98 23.34
C VAL A 23 -8.52 -5.39 23.92
N THR A 24 -8.54 -5.49 25.24
CA THR A 24 -8.53 -6.76 25.97
C THR A 24 -9.80 -7.58 25.75
N ILE A 25 -10.94 -6.94 25.45
CA ILE A 25 -12.18 -7.63 25.05
C ILE A 25 -11.93 -8.40 23.75
N LEU A 26 -11.23 -7.80 22.78
CA LEU A 26 -10.89 -8.48 21.53
C LEU A 26 -9.96 -9.67 21.78
N LEU A 27 -8.93 -9.50 22.61
CA LEU A 27 -8.00 -10.57 22.97
C LEU A 27 -8.70 -11.74 23.69
N LYS A 28 -9.60 -11.45 24.64
CA LYS A 28 -10.44 -12.45 25.30
C LYS A 28 -11.36 -13.16 24.32
N ALA A 29 -11.96 -12.44 23.37
CA ALA A 29 -12.81 -13.01 22.32
C ALA A 29 -12.05 -13.96 21.37
N LEU A 30 -10.76 -13.71 21.15
CA LEU A 30 -9.82 -14.59 20.42
C LEU A 30 -9.43 -15.84 21.23
N GLY A 31 -9.71 -15.86 22.54
CA GLY A 31 -9.43 -16.99 23.43
C GLY A 31 -8.23 -16.81 24.36
N TYR A 32 -7.63 -15.62 24.43
CA TYR A 32 -6.53 -15.35 25.36
C TYR A 32 -7.08 -15.12 26.78
N MET A 33 -6.47 -15.79 27.76
CA MET A 33 -6.73 -15.55 29.18
C MET A 33 -5.92 -14.33 29.67
N PRO A 34 -6.35 -13.63 30.74
CA PRO A 34 -5.62 -12.49 31.32
C PRO A 34 -4.11 -12.72 31.50
N GLU A 35 -3.71 -13.89 32.03
CA GLU A 35 -2.29 -14.26 32.20
C GLU A 35 -1.54 -14.36 30.88
N GLN A 36 -2.19 -14.91 29.85
CA GLN A 36 -1.61 -15.03 28.51
C GLN A 36 -1.47 -13.66 27.86
N ILE A 37 -2.48 -12.79 28.01
CA ILE A 37 -2.42 -11.40 27.54
C ILE A 37 -1.21 -10.71 28.17
N LEU A 38 -1.08 -10.76 29.50
CA LEU A 38 0.03 -10.12 30.20
C LEU A 38 1.39 -10.68 29.76
N LYS A 39 1.49 -12.00 29.56
CA LYS A 39 2.71 -12.64 29.08
C LYS A 39 3.10 -12.24 27.66
N GLU A 40 2.14 -11.94 26.80
CA GLU A 40 2.42 -11.50 25.43
C GLU A 40 3.02 -10.09 25.40
N PHE A 41 2.57 -9.17 26.26
CA PHE A 41 2.94 -7.76 26.20
C PHE A 41 3.97 -7.31 27.22
N PHE A 42 4.15 -8.04 28.33
CA PHE A 42 5.07 -7.66 29.39
C PHE A 42 6.14 -8.71 29.62
N ASP A 43 7.31 -8.21 29.96
CA ASP A 43 8.32 -8.98 30.66
C ASP A 43 7.95 -9.11 32.14
N PHE A 44 8.43 -10.18 32.78
CA PHE A 44 8.17 -10.42 34.21
C PHE A 44 9.41 -10.27 35.06
N ASP A 45 9.21 -9.73 36.25
CA ASP A 45 10.16 -9.67 37.34
C ASP A 45 9.80 -10.74 38.37
N ALA A 46 10.78 -11.55 38.79
CA ALA A 46 10.56 -12.64 39.74
C ALA A 46 10.99 -12.22 41.16
N PHE A 47 10.12 -12.48 42.12
CA PHE A 47 10.37 -12.22 43.53
C PHE A 47 10.21 -13.51 44.33
N HIS A 48 11.14 -13.76 45.25
CA HIS A 48 11.04 -14.83 46.23
C HIS A 48 10.61 -14.22 47.56
N VAL A 49 9.43 -14.62 48.04
CA VAL A 49 8.84 -14.07 49.27
C VAL A 49 9.22 -15.00 50.41
N GLU A 50 10.16 -14.57 51.26
CA GLU A 50 10.54 -15.26 52.49
C GLU A 50 9.81 -14.61 53.69
N PRO A 51 9.75 -15.25 54.89
CA PRO A 51 8.97 -14.75 56.02
C PRO A 51 9.33 -13.33 56.47
N ASN A 52 10.60 -12.94 56.35
CA ASN A 52 11.13 -11.67 56.88
C ASN A 52 11.77 -10.75 55.82
N HIS A 53 11.93 -11.19 54.57
CA HIS A 53 12.51 -10.37 53.49
C HIS A 53 12.05 -10.88 52.11
N VAL A 54 12.18 -10.03 51.09
CA VAL A 54 11.86 -10.39 49.69
C VAL A 54 13.15 -10.37 48.88
N ARG A 55 13.41 -11.42 48.09
CA ARG A 55 14.54 -11.47 47.16
C ARG A 55 14.08 -11.20 45.75
N PHE A 56 14.59 -10.15 45.13
CA PHE A 56 14.32 -9.78 43.75
C PHE A 56 15.36 -10.39 42.81
N GLU A 57 14.92 -11.11 41.76
CA GLU A 57 15.79 -11.56 40.67
C GLU A 57 16.07 -10.39 39.71
N VAL A 58 17.24 -9.77 39.87
CA VAL A 58 17.61 -8.55 39.16
C VAL A 58 18.09 -8.86 37.75
N VAL A 59 17.56 -8.11 36.79
CA VAL A 59 18.14 -7.93 35.45
C VAL A 59 18.78 -6.55 35.41
N PRO A 60 20.13 -6.42 35.49
CA PRO A 60 20.80 -5.13 35.65
C PRO A 60 20.43 -4.09 34.59
N GLU A 61 20.28 -4.49 33.32
CA GLU A 61 19.93 -3.56 32.23
C GLU A 61 18.53 -2.93 32.40
N ARG A 62 17.59 -3.62 33.08
CA ARG A 62 16.22 -3.09 33.33
C ARG A 62 16.21 -1.93 34.31
N LEU A 63 17.20 -1.85 35.20
CA LEU A 63 17.32 -0.79 36.21
C LEU A 63 17.94 0.49 35.64
N ARG A 64 18.26 0.52 34.34
CA ARG A 64 18.97 1.62 33.71
C ARG A 64 18.18 2.91 33.78
N GLY A 65 18.81 3.94 34.34
CA GLY A 65 18.22 5.27 34.43
C GLY A 65 17.16 5.43 35.52
N GLU A 66 16.79 4.37 36.23
CA GLU A 66 15.92 4.42 37.41
C GLU A 66 16.66 4.97 38.64
N VAL A 67 15.89 5.45 39.62
CA VAL A 67 16.41 5.85 40.94
C VAL A 67 16.35 4.66 41.88
N ALA A 68 17.48 4.29 42.48
CA ALA A 68 17.54 3.17 43.41
C ALA A 68 16.71 3.46 44.67
N ARG A 69 15.66 2.66 44.92
CA ARG A 69 14.79 2.82 46.10
C ARG A 69 15.43 2.34 47.40
N PHE A 70 16.51 1.56 47.30
CA PHE A 70 17.27 1.00 48.42
C PHE A 70 18.73 0.77 47.99
N ASP A 71 19.61 0.47 48.96
CA ASP A 71 21.03 0.22 48.70
C ASP A 71 21.23 -1.11 47.95
N ILE A 72 21.90 -1.07 46.80
CA ILE A 72 22.25 -2.26 46.01
C ILE A 72 23.71 -2.60 46.32
N ALA A 73 23.93 -3.71 47.02
CA ALA A 73 25.26 -4.19 47.41
C ALA A 73 25.65 -5.49 46.69
N ASP A 74 26.96 -5.75 46.60
CA ASP A 74 27.49 -7.03 46.14
C ASP A 74 27.39 -8.14 47.21
N LYS A 75 27.80 -9.36 46.85
CA LYS A 75 27.80 -10.52 47.77
C LYS A 75 28.72 -10.34 48.99
N HIS A 76 29.61 -9.36 48.97
CA HIS A 76 30.54 -9.02 50.05
C HIS A 76 30.08 -7.81 50.86
N GLY A 77 28.87 -7.29 50.61
CA GLY A 77 28.29 -6.14 51.32
C GLY A 77 28.81 -4.78 50.85
N LYS A 78 29.55 -4.72 49.73
CA LYS A 78 30.00 -3.46 49.14
C LYS A 78 28.86 -2.82 48.35
N VAL A 79 28.41 -1.66 48.79
CA VAL A 79 27.36 -0.87 48.11
C VAL A 79 27.86 -0.42 46.74
N ILE A 80 27.19 -0.88 45.68
CA ILE A 80 27.43 -0.47 44.29
C ILE A 80 26.62 0.79 43.98
N VAL A 81 25.35 0.82 44.41
CA VAL A 81 24.47 1.98 44.27
C VAL A 81 23.80 2.28 45.60
N ALA A 82 24.01 3.50 46.11
CA ALA A 82 23.31 3.96 47.30
C ALA A 82 21.86 4.35 46.96
N LYS A 83 20.98 4.24 47.94
CA LYS A 83 19.60 4.71 47.90
C LYS A 83 19.51 6.16 47.39
N ASP A 84 18.45 6.45 46.65
CA ASP A 84 18.11 7.74 46.05
C ASP A 84 19.10 8.23 44.99
N LYS A 85 20.06 7.39 44.57
CA LYS A 85 20.93 7.68 43.42
C LYS A 85 20.41 7.05 42.14
N ARG A 86 20.61 7.77 41.03
CA ARG A 86 20.30 7.28 39.69
C ARG A 86 21.28 6.19 39.27
N ILE A 87 20.74 5.10 38.71
CA ILE A 87 21.53 3.97 38.23
C ILE A 87 22.12 4.33 36.85
N THR A 88 23.45 4.34 36.77
CA THR A 88 24.20 4.70 35.56
C THR A 88 24.74 3.47 34.86
N VAL A 89 25.19 3.63 33.60
CA VAL A 89 25.85 2.55 32.83
C VAL A 89 27.05 1.96 33.57
N LYS A 90 27.77 2.77 34.36
CA LYS A 90 28.87 2.28 35.20
C LYS A 90 28.37 1.31 36.28
N HIS A 91 27.31 1.69 36.99
CA HIS A 91 26.73 0.84 38.03
C HIS A 91 26.22 -0.50 37.47
N ILE A 92 25.63 -0.49 36.28
CA ILE A 92 25.18 -1.73 35.60
C ILE A 92 26.38 -2.64 35.31
N ARG A 93 27.46 -2.11 34.74
CA ARG A 93 28.69 -2.88 34.50
C ARG A 93 29.29 -3.44 35.79
N ASP A 94 29.26 -2.65 36.87
CA ASP A 94 29.75 -3.08 38.18
C ASP A 94 28.87 -4.21 38.76
N MET A 95 27.54 -4.16 38.58
CA MET A 95 26.60 -5.22 38.97
C MET A 95 26.78 -6.51 38.16
N GLU A 96 26.99 -6.38 36.85
CA GLU A 96 27.26 -7.51 35.95
C GLU A 96 28.60 -8.17 36.27
N ALA A 97 29.65 -7.37 36.49
CA ALA A 97 30.97 -7.85 36.89
C ALA A 97 30.94 -8.56 38.26
N ALA A 98 30.09 -8.10 39.18
CA ALA A 98 29.86 -8.74 40.46
C ALA A 98 28.96 -10.00 40.38
N GLY A 99 28.37 -10.28 39.21
CA GLY A 99 27.51 -11.45 38.99
C GLY A 99 26.27 -11.46 39.87
N ILE A 100 25.70 -10.28 40.15
CA ILE A 100 24.50 -10.13 40.98
C ILE A 100 23.29 -10.66 40.21
N LYS A 101 22.69 -11.74 40.74
CA LYS A 101 21.46 -12.34 40.20
C LYS A 101 20.25 -12.13 41.10
N ARG A 102 20.48 -11.85 42.38
CA ARG A 102 19.45 -11.68 43.41
C ARG A 102 19.87 -10.57 44.37
N ILE A 103 18.96 -9.69 44.71
CA ILE A 103 19.15 -8.66 45.74
C ILE A 103 18.03 -8.76 46.78
N ASP A 104 18.35 -8.49 48.03
CA ASP A 104 17.35 -8.35 49.08
C ASP A 104 16.67 -6.99 48.89
N ALA A 105 15.36 -7.00 48.69
CA ALA A 105 14.52 -5.84 48.51
C ALA A 105 13.57 -5.70 49.71
N PRO A 106 13.31 -4.46 50.19
CA PRO A 106 12.31 -4.22 51.23
C PRO A 106 10.90 -4.53 50.72
N ASP A 107 9.98 -4.88 51.64
CA ASP A 107 8.57 -5.15 51.31
C ASP A 107 7.93 -3.98 50.54
N GLU A 108 8.30 -2.74 50.88
CA GLU A 108 7.86 -1.51 50.20
C GLU A 108 8.16 -1.49 48.69
N PHE A 109 9.19 -2.22 48.23
CA PHE A 109 9.52 -2.29 46.81
C PHE A 109 8.53 -3.14 46.01
N LEU A 110 7.87 -4.09 46.69
CA LEU A 110 6.90 -4.99 46.10
C LEU A 110 5.48 -4.40 46.12
N LEU A 111 5.19 -3.53 47.10
CA LEU A 111 3.91 -2.84 47.20
C LEU A 111 3.66 -1.94 45.98
N GLY A 112 2.43 -1.99 45.45
CA GLY A 112 2.02 -1.26 44.25
C GLY A 112 2.42 -1.90 42.92
N ARG A 113 3.22 -2.98 42.93
CA ARG A 113 3.49 -3.77 41.72
C ARG A 113 2.29 -4.66 41.39
N THR A 114 2.12 -4.94 40.11
CA THR A 114 1.00 -5.74 39.58
C THR A 114 1.40 -7.19 39.35
N LEU A 115 0.57 -8.14 39.78
CA LEU A 115 0.80 -9.58 39.59
C LEU A 115 0.67 -10.00 38.13
N ALA A 116 1.57 -10.89 37.69
CA ALA A 116 1.60 -11.40 36.32
C ALA A 116 0.65 -12.59 36.07
N HIS A 117 0.41 -13.42 37.08
CA HIS A 117 -0.42 -14.63 37.01
C HIS A 117 -1.31 -14.78 38.25
N ASN A 118 -2.35 -15.62 38.15
CA ASN A 118 -3.18 -15.99 39.27
C ASN A 118 -2.34 -16.74 40.29
N VAL A 119 -2.38 -16.30 41.55
CA VAL A 119 -1.66 -16.98 42.63
C VAL A 119 -2.63 -17.91 43.35
N VAL A 120 -2.33 -19.20 43.35
CA VAL A 120 -3.17 -20.26 43.92
C VAL A 120 -2.49 -20.82 45.17
N ALA A 121 -3.25 -21.04 46.23
CA ALA A 121 -2.76 -21.72 47.43
C ALA A 121 -2.48 -23.20 47.10
N ALA A 122 -1.26 -23.67 47.39
CA ALA A 122 -0.88 -25.05 47.12
C ALA A 122 -1.70 -26.09 47.92
N ASP A 123 -2.17 -25.70 49.11
CA ASP A 123 -2.84 -26.60 50.05
C ASP A 123 -4.35 -26.72 49.81
N THR A 124 -5.01 -25.65 49.37
CA THR A 124 -6.48 -25.60 49.18
C THR A 124 -6.92 -25.53 47.72
N GLY A 125 -6.01 -25.18 46.80
CA GLY A 125 -6.35 -24.93 45.40
C GLY A 125 -7.17 -23.64 45.18
N GLU A 126 -7.38 -22.82 46.21
CA GLU A 126 -8.10 -21.56 46.11
C GLU A 126 -7.22 -20.46 45.48
N ILE A 127 -7.83 -19.62 44.64
CA ILE A 127 -7.18 -18.46 44.03
C ILE A 127 -7.08 -17.36 45.10
N LEU A 128 -5.85 -17.05 45.53
CA LEU A 128 -5.55 -16.02 46.52
C LEU A 128 -5.54 -14.61 45.92
N ALA A 129 -5.08 -14.50 44.66
CA ALA A 129 -5.03 -13.27 43.88
C ALA A 129 -5.19 -13.59 42.40
N ASN A 130 -5.86 -12.71 41.66
CA ASN A 130 -5.97 -12.84 40.21
C ASN A 130 -4.78 -12.14 39.52
N ALA A 131 -4.53 -12.54 38.28
CA ALA A 131 -3.62 -11.85 37.40
C ALA A 131 -4.09 -10.40 37.21
N ASN A 132 -3.13 -9.47 37.16
CA ASN A 132 -3.36 -8.01 37.11
C ASN A 132 -3.81 -7.35 38.42
N ASP A 133 -3.93 -8.08 39.52
CA ASP A 133 -4.16 -7.48 40.85
C ASP A 133 -2.90 -6.77 41.35
N GLU A 134 -3.11 -5.68 42.09
CA GLU A 134 -2.04 -4.90 42.71
C GLU A 134 -1.65 -5.47 44.07
N ILE A 135 -0.36 -5.58 44.34
CA ILE A 135 0.15 -6.09 45.61
C ILE A 135 -0.03 -5.01 46.68
N THR A 136 -1.02 -5.22 47.52
CA THR A 136 -1.28 -4.44 48.74
C THR A 136 -0.69 -5.14 49.97
N GLU A 137 -0.53 -4.43 51.08
CA GLU A 137 -0.04 -5.01 52.34
C GLU A 137 -0.87 -6.21 52.80
N THR A 138 -2.19 -6.13 52.63
CA THR A 138 -3.12 -7.21 53.00
C THR A 138 -2.92 -8.43 52.11
N LEU A 139 -2.68 -8.24 50.81
CA LEU A 139 -2.42 -9.33 49.89
C LEU A 139 -1.05 -9.98 50.17
N LEU A 140 -0.02 -9.18 50.44
CA LEU A 140 1.31 -9.69 50.78
C LEU A 140 1.29 -10.55 52.05
N ALA A 141 0.52 -10.14 53.07
CA ALA A 141 0.33 -10.93 54.28
C ALA A 141 -0.34 -12.29 54.00
N LYS A 142 -1.39 -12.31 53.17
CA LYS A 142 -2.06 -13.56 52.74
C LYS A 142 -1.12 -14.47 51.97
N LEU A 143 -0.29 -13.93 51.10
CA LEU A 143 0.70 -14.70 50.33
C LEU A 143 1.75 -15.36 51.23
N ARG A 144 2.18 -14.68 52.30
CA ARG A 144 3.08 -15.24 53.32
C ARG A 144 2.42 -16.33 54.15
N GLU A 145 1.16 -16.13 54.57
CA GLU A 145 0.40 -17.12 55.32
C GLU A 145 0.21 -18.41 54.51
N ALA A 146 -0.09 -18.28 53.22
CA ALA A 146 -0.23 -19.39 52.28
C ALA A 146 1.11 -19.96 51.77
N ARG A 147 2.25 -19.51 52.29
CA ARG A 147 3.61 -19.98 51.95
C ARG A 147 3.94 -19.96 50.44
N VAL A 148 3.50 -18.91 49.74
CA VAL A 148 3.82 -18.73 48.32
C VAL A 148 5.26 -18.20 48.19
N ASN A 149 6.19 -19.09 47.88
CA ASN A 149 7.62 -18.76 47.88
C ASN A 149 8.08 -17.94 46.67
N LYS A 150 7.36 -17.98 45.55
CA LYS A 150 7.75 -17.29 44.30
C LYS A 150 6.54 -16.61 43.68
N ILE A 151 6.68 -15.32 43.39
CA ILE A 151 5.68 -14.53 42.67
C ILE A 151 6.34 -13.83 41.48
N GLN A 152 5.55 -13.54 40.46
CA GLN A 152 6.01 -12.74 39.32
C GLN A 152 5.16 -11.48 39.21
N THR A 153 5.80 -10.34 39.03
CA THR A 153 5.14 -9.07 38.76
C THR A 153 5.43 -8.62 37.34
N LEU A 154 4.58 -7.75 36.81
CA LEU A 154 4.85 -7.06 35.55
C LEU A 154 6.07 -6.16 35.68
N PHE A 155 6.95 -6.17 34.68
CA PHE A 155 7.98 -5.16 34.54
C PHE A 155 7.39 -3.94 33.82
N THR A 156 7.22 -2.85 34.56
CA THR A 156 6.68 -1.59 34.04
C THR A 156 7.60 -0.45 34.45
N ASN A 157 7.90 0.44 33.50
CA ASN A 157 8.77 1.61 33.68
C ASN A 157 8.13 2.81 32.98
N ASP A 158 8.26 4.00 33.59
CA ASP A 158 7.69 5.26 33.10
C ASP A 158 8.30 5.75 31.78
N LEU A 159 9.47 5.21 31.39
CA LEU A 159 10.18 5.56 30.16
C LEU A 159 9.95 4.55 29.05
N ASP A 160 10.32 3.28 29.28
CA ASP A 160 10.47 2.29 28.20
C ASP A 160 9.35 1.24 28.14
N GLN A 161 8.56 1.05 29.19
CA GLN A 161 7.60 -0.07 29.33
C GLN A 161 6.34 0.40 30.09
N GLY A 162 5.44 1.10 29.41
CA GLY A 162 4.23 1.63 30.03
C GLY A 162 3.21 0.54 30.42
N PRO A 163 2.45 0.71 31.53
CA PRO A 163 1.46 -0.26 32.00
C PRO A 163 0.14 -0.25 31.18
N TYR A 164 0.19 -0.01 29.87
CA TYR A 164 -0.99 0.27 29.03
C TYR A 164 -1.99 -0.88 28.99
N ILE A 165 -1.51 -2.10 28.72
CA ILE A 165 -2.37 -3.29 28.63
C ILE A 165 -2.91 -3.67 30.02
N SER A 166 -2.11 -3.48 31.09
CA SER A 166 -2.54 -3.71 32.47
C SER A 166 -3.69 -2.78 32.86
N GLN A 167 -3.58 -1.48 32.57
CA GLN A 167 -4.65 -0.51 32.81
C GLN A 167 -5.90 -0.79 31.96
N THR A 168 -5.69 -1.20 30.71
CA THR A 168 -6.80 -1.59 29.82
C THR A 168 -7.56 -2.79 30.35
N LEU A 169 -6.85 -3.77 30.92
CA LEU A 169 -7.44 -4.97 31.53
C LEU A 169 -8.25 -4.62 32.80
N ARG A 170 -7.86 -3.57 33.56
CA ARG A 170 -8.64 -3.06 34.71
C ARG A 170 -9.92 -2.34 34.28
N ALA A 171 -9.92 -1.70 33.10
CA ALA A 171 -11.09 -1.01 32.55
C ALA A 171 -12.08 -1.96 31.85
N ASP A 172 -11.70 -3.23 31.67
CA ASP A 172 -12.49 -4.25 30.97
C ASP A 172 -13.38 -5.02 31.95
N GLU A 173 -14.69 -4.86 31.78
CA GLU A 173 -15.73 -5.49 32.61
C GLU A 173 -16.03 -6.95 32.21
N THR A 174 -15.49 -7.46 31.11
CA THR A 174 -15.79 -8.82 30.62
C THR A 174 -14.94 -9.87 31.30
N ALA A 175 -15.56 -10.94 31.82
CA ALA A 175 -14.82 -11.98 32.54
C ALA A 175 -14.24 -13.05 31.60
N ASP A 176 -15.02 -13.51 30.63
CA ASP A 176 -14.71 -14.68 29.81
C ASP A 176 -14.85 -14.43 28.30
N ARG A 177 -14.41 -15.41 27.51
CA ARG A 177 -14.47 -15.38 26.04
C ARG A 177 -15.89 -15.18 25.54
N THR A 178 -16.88 -15.81 26.18
CA THR A 178 -18.28 -15.77 25.75
C THR A 178 -18.87 -14.38 25.96
N GLN A 179 -18.69 -13.77 27.13
CA GLN A 179 -19.11 -12.40 27.41
C GLN A 179 -18.40 -11.39 26.50
N ALA A 180 -17.10 -11.58 26.23
CA ALA A 180 -16.36 -10.74 25.30
C ALA A 180 -16.94 -10.80 23.87
N ARG A 181 -17.25 -12.01 23.37
CA ARG A 181 -17.91 -12.18 22.07
C ARG A 181 -19.32 -11.60 22.05
N VAL A 182 -20.09 -11.74 23.13
CA VAL A 182 -21.42 -11.13 23.28
C VAL A 182 -21.35 -9.61 23.30
N ALA A 183 -20.35 -9.02 23.95
CA ALA A 183 -20.13 -7.57 23.95
C ALA A 183 -19.86 -7.05 22.53
N ILE A 184 -19.01 -7.75 21.76
CA ILE A 184 -18.76 -7.44 20.35
C ILE A 184 -20.05 -7.59 19.52
N TYR A 185 -20.85 -8.64 19.75
CA TYR A 185 -22.12 -8.85 19.07
C TYR A 185 -23.09 -7.69 19.32
N ARG A 186 -23.29 -7.29 20.57
CA ARG A 186 -24.18 -6.17 20.96
C ARG A 186 -23.73 -4.83 20.36
N MET A 187 -22.42 -4.62 20.17
CA MET A 187 -21.89 -3.44 19.50
C MET A 187 -22.22 -3.44 17.99
N MET A 188 -22.08 -4.58 17.34
CA MET A 188 -22.34 -4.71 15.89
C MET A 188 -23.83 -4.72 15.58
N ARG A 189 -24.64 -5.35 16.43
CA ARG A 189 -26.09 -5.49 16.27
C ARG A 189 -26.82 -5.05 17.54
N PRO A 190 -26.96 -3.72 17.75
CA PRO A 190 -27.66 -3.21 18.91
C PRO A 190 -29.14 -3.59 18.83
N GLY A 191 -29.65 -4.26 19.88
CA GLY A 191 -31.07 -4.64 20.00
C GLY A 191 -31.41 -6.08 19.57
N GLU A 192 -30.51 -6.80 18.90
CA GLU A 192 -30.71 -8.23 18.62
C GLU A 192 -30.27 -9.08 19.83
N PRO A 193 -31.07 -10.05 20.28
CA PRO A 193 -30.67 -10.95 21.36
C PRO A 193 -29.50 -11.83 20.91
N PRO A 194 -28.42 -11.94 21.70
CA PRO A 194 -27.27 -12.77 21.35
C PRO A 194 -27.59 -14.25 21.59
N THR A 195 -27.56 -15.07 20.55
CA THR A 195 -27.50 -16.53 20.65
C THR A 195 -26.06 -17.00 20.41
N GLU A 196 -25.68 -18.14 21.00
CA GLU A 196 -24.30 -18.65 20.92
C GLU A 196 -23.84 -18.82 19.46
N ASP A 197 -24.65 -19.47 18.63
CA ASP A 197 -24.38 -19.67 17.21
C ASP A 197 -24.26 -18.35 16.42
N ALA A 198 -25.15 -17.39 16.69
CA ALA A 198 -25.13 -16.10 15.99
C ALA A 198 -23.91 -15.26 16.38
N VAL A 199 -23.53 -15.29 17.65
CA VAL A 199 -22.35 -14.61 18.19
C VAL A 199 -21.08 -15.18 17.57
N GLU A 200 -20.96 -16.51 17.52
CA GLU A 200 -19.80 -17.17 16.93
C GLU A 200 -19.72 -16.92 15.41
N THR A 201 -20.84 -17.07 14.70
CA THR A 201 -20.91 -16.84 13.25
C THR A 201 -20.55 -15.40 12.90
N LEU A 202 -21.05 -14.43 13.68
CA LEU A 202 -20.73 -13.02 13.47
C LEU A 202 -19.23 -12.77 13.68
N PHE A 203 -18.68 -13.20 14.83
CA PHE A 203 -17.27 -12.95 15.16
C PHE A 203 -16.33 -13.55 14.11
N ASN A 204 -16.57 -14.79 13.71
CA ASN A 204 -15.78 -15.46 12.68
C ASN A 204 -15.93 -14.78 11.31
N GLY A 205 -17.13 -14.30 11.01
CA GLY A 205 -17.44 -13.56 9.80
C GLY A 205 -16.77 -12.18 9.68
N LEU A 206 -16.28 -11.59 10.77
CA LEU A 206 -15.66 -10.25 10.74
C LEU A 206 -14.24 -10.26 10.17
N PHE A 207 -13.40 -11.20 10.59
CA PHE A 207 -11.94 -11.15 10.33
C PHE A 207 -11.38 -12.42 9.68
N PHE A 208 -12.08 -13.55 9.84
CA PHE A 208 -11.54 -14.88 9.52
C PHE A 208 -12.22 -15.52 8.30
N ALA A 209 -13.40 -15.02 7.89
CA ALA A 209 -14.13 -15.50 6.73
C ALA A 209 -13.67 -14.84 5.43
N GLU A 210 -13.10 -15.61 4.51
CA GLU A 210 -12.61 -15.15 3.18
C GLU A 210 -13.69 -14.51 2.29
N GLU A 211 -14.96 -14.90 2.48
CA GLU A 211 -16.08 -14.30 1.74
C GLU A 211 -16.32 -12.83 2.12
N ARG A 212 -15.91 -12.45 3.34
CA ARG A 212 -16.18 -11.12 3.94
C ARG A 212 -14.92 -10.30 4.16
N TYR A 213 -13.77 -10.95 4.33
CA TYR A 213 -12.51 -10.29 4.65
C TYR A 213 -11.37 -10.83 3.77
N ASP A 214 -10.72 -9.93 3.05
CA ASP A 214 -9.66 -10.24 2.09
C ASP A 214 -8.67 -9.07 2.06
N LEU A 215 -7.46 -9.27 2.62
CA LEU A 215 -6.38 -8.28 2.55
C LEU A 215 -5.82 -8.13 1.13
N SER A 216 -6.12 -9.05 0.22
CA SER A 216 -5.40 -9.29 -1.04
C SER A 216 -3.91 -9.59 -0.84
N ALA A 217 -3.21 -9.91 -1.93
CA ALA A 217 -1.77 -10.09 -1.92
C ALA A 217 -1.02 -8.83 -1.46
N VAL A 218 -1.50 -7.63 -1.83
CA VAL A 218 -0.83 -6.37 -1.50
C VAL A 218 -0.96 -6.06 0.00
N GLY A 219 -2.16 -6.17 0.55
CA GLY A 219 -2.40 -5.90 1.96
C GLY A 219 -1.63 -6.89 2.85
N ARG A 220 -1.58 -8.18 2.46
CA ARG A 220 -0.77 -9.18 3.17
C ARG A 220 0.73 -8.87 3.11
N MET A 221 1.27 -8.56 1.94
CA MET A 221 2.68 -8.19 1.80
C MET A 221 3.04 -6.96 2.66
N LYS A 222 2.21 -5.91 2.63
CA LYS A 222 2.42 -4.68 3.42
C LYS A 222 2.33 -4.96 4.92
N PHE A 223 1.34 -5.75 5.33
CA PHE A 223 1.18 -6.17 6.72
C PHE A 223 2.42 -6.92 7.22
N ASN A 224 2.85 -7.94 6.49
CA ASN A 224 4.01 -8.76 6.87
C ASN A 224 5.28 -7.91 6.97
N ARG A 225 5.51 -7.00 6.01
CA ARG A 225 6.66 -6.10 6.01
C ARG A 225 6.66 -5.16 7.22
N ARG A 226 5.50 -4.62 7.62
CA ARG A 226 5.38 -3.76 8.81
C ARG A 226 5.58 -4.54 10.11
N VAL A 227 5.11 -5.79 10.17
CA VAL A 227 5.33 -6.68 11.33
C VAL A 227 6.77 -7.19 11.41
N GLY A 228 7.58 -7.04 10.35
CA GLY A 228 8.96 -7.53 10.30
C GLY A 228 9.07 -8.98 9.85
N VAL A 229 8.00 -9.56 9.29
CA VAL A 229 8.03 -10.87 8.64
C VAL A 229 8.68 -10.73 7.27
N LYS A 230 9.76 -11.48 7.02
CA LYS A 230 10.53 -11.41 5.77
C LYS A 230 9.73 -11.89 4.55
N SER A 231 8.76 -12.78 4.73
CA SER A 231 7.96 -13.31 3.63
C SER A 231 6.82 -12.38 3.24
N GLU A 232 6.64 -12.16 1.93
CA GLU A 232 5.52 -11.41 1.38
C GLU A 232 4.19 -12.18 1.49
N THR A 233 4.26 -13.51 1.66
CA THR A 233 3.09 -14.39 1.72
C THR A 233 2.95 -15.05 3.09
N SER A 234 1.72 -15.35 3.45
CA SER A 234 1.38 -16.15 4.63
C SER A 234 0.55 -17.34 4.20
N TRP A 235 0.68 -18.45 4.93
CA TRP A 235 0.09 -19.72 4.56
C TRP A 235 -0.95 -20.17 5.59
N GLN A 236 -1.96 -20.88 5.12
CA GLN A 236 -2.95 -21.55 5.94
C GLN A 236 -3.23 -22.95 5.37
N VAL A 237 -3.73 -23.84 6.21
CA VAL A 237 -4.26 -25.13 5.81
C VAL A 237 -5.78 -25.15 5.95
N ARG A 238 -6.47 -25.56 4.90
CA ARG A 238 -7.90 -25.82 4.89
C ARG A 238 -8.15 -27.30 5.15
N LEU A 239 -8.96 -27.59 6.16
CA LEU A 239 -9.27 -28.93 6.64
C LEU A 239 -10.64 -29.34 6.12
N ARG A 240 -10.71 -30.04 5.00
CA ARG A 240 -11.97 -30.60 4.48
C ARG A 240 -12.24 -31.92 5.21
N SER A 241 -13.12 -31.86 6.20
CA SER A 241 -13.50 -33.03 6.98
C SER A 241 -14.31 -34.01 6.13
N LEU A 242 -13.82 -35.25 6.00
CA LEU A 242 -14.66 -36.42 5.80
C LEU A 242 -15.05 -36.93 7.21
N ALA A 243 -16.21 -36.48 7.72
CA ALA A 243 -16.87 -37.01 8.92
C ALA A 243 -15.93 -37.61 9.99
N LEU A 244 -15.07 -36.79 10.60
CA LEU A 244 -14.20 -37.24 11.70
C LEU A 244 -15.02 -37.65 12.93
N PRO A 245 -14.66 -38.75 13.63
CA PRO A 245 -15.23 -39.08 14.94
C PRO A 245 -15.03 -37.93 15.95
N ARG A 246 -15.98 -37.74 16.88
CA ARG A 246 -15.94 -36.64 17.88
C ARG A 246 -14.64 -36.58 18.68
N GLU A 247 -14.07 -37.72 19.05
CA GLU A 247 -12.81 -37.80 19.79
C GLU A 247 -11.61 -37.29 18.95
N ALA A 248 -11.57 -37.63 17.66
CA ALA A 248 -10.53 -37.16 16.76
C ALA A 248 -10.64 -35.65 16.47
N ASP A 249 -11.87 -35.12 16.39
CA ASP A 249 -12.10 -33.66 16.26
C ASP A 249 -11.61 -32.91 17.51
N GLN A 250 -11.84 -33.45 18.71
CA GLN A 250 -11.35 -32.87 19.96
C GLN A 250 -9.81 -32.87 20.04
N GLU A 251 -9.16 -33.95 19.63
CA GLU A 251 -7.70 -34.05 19.59
C GLU A 251 -7.07 -33.08 18.57
N LEU A 252 -7.70 -32.93 17.40
CA LEU A 252 -7.29 -31.95 16.38
C LEU A 252 -7.41 -30.51 16.91
N ARG A 253 -8.54 -30.20 17.54
CA ARG A 253 -8.79 -28.91 18.18
C ARG A 253 -7.81 -28.62 19.32
N ALA A 254 -7.47 -29.63 20.12
CA ALA A 254 -6.48 -29.53 21.19
C ALA A 254 -5.07 -29.28 20.64
N TYR A 255 -4.66 -29.97 19.56
CA TYR A 255 -3.36 -29.79 18.91
C TYR A 255 -3.14 -28.34 18.48
N PHE A 256 -4.17 -27.71 17.92
CA PHE A 256 -4.13 -26.31 17.50
C PHE A 256 -4.55 -25.30 18.57
N ARG A 257 -4.71 -25.73 19.83
CA ARG A 257 -5.09 -24.86 20.96
C ARG A 257 -6.40 -24.08 20.75
N ASN A 258 -7.39 -24.69 20.08
CA ASN A 258 -8.72 -24.10 19.87
C ASN A 258 -8.72 -22.70 19.24
N VAL A 259 -7.82 -22.45 18.29
CA VAL A 259 -7.80 -21.16 17.58
C VAL A 259 -9.15 -20.88 16.89
N PRO A 260 -9.63 -19.62 16.90
CA PRO A 260 -10.90 -19.26 16.28
C PRO A 260 -11.07 -19.70 14.82
N GLU A 261 -9.98 -19.79 14.05
CA GLU A 261 -10.06 -20.20 12.64
C GLU A 261 -10.54 -21.64 12.44
N LEU A 262 -10.40 -22.53 13.44
CA LEU A 262 -10.85 -23.92 13.35
C LEU A 262 -12.35 -24.05 13.12
N SER A 263 -13.16 -23.11 13.60
CA SER A 263 -14.61 -23.10 13.36
C SER A 263 -14.95 -22.97 11.87
N LEU A 264 -14.03 -22.39 11.08
CA LEU A 264 -14.12 -22.25 9.63
C LEU A 264 -13.36 -23.36 8.89
N ASN A 265 -12.94 -24.41 9.61
CA ASN A 265 -12.13 -25.51 9.10
C ASN A 265 -10.79 -25.05 8.51
N LYS A 266 -10.15 -24.06 9.15
CA LYS A 266 -8.88 -23.49 8.68
C LYS A 266 -7.91 -23.30 9.83
N VAL A 267 -6.62 -23.41 9.54
CA VAL A 267 -5.57 -23.09 10.51
C VAL A 267 -4.43 -22.32 9.86
N SER A 268 -4.03 -21.26 10.54
CA SER A 268 -2.89 -20.41 10.21
C SER A 268 -1.55 -21.14 10.40
N LEU A 269 -0.66 -21.08 9.41
CA LEU A 269 0.68 -21.66 9.44
C LEU A 269 1.75 -20.56 9.60
N ASP A 270 1.72 -19.86 10.74
CA ASP A 270 2.56 -18.66 10.95
C ASP A 270 4.08 -18.92 10.95
N ALA A 271 4.51 -20.18 11.07
CA ALA A 271 5.93 -20.56 11.05
C ALA A 271 6.49 -20.82 9.64
N ALA A 272 5.64 -20.88 8.61
CA ALA A 272 6.06 -21.13 7.24
C ALA A 272 6.22 -19.82 6.46
N SER A 273 7.40 -19.62 5.88
CA SER A 273 7.69 -18.54 4.94
C SER A 273 7.47 -18.97 3.49
N THR A 274 7.71 -20.24 3.18
CA THR A 274 7.57 -20.81 1.83
C THR A 274 6.49 -21.89 1.76
N GLU A 275 6.03 -22.20 0.54
CA GLU A 275 5.06 -23.28 0.33
C GLU A 275 5.61 -24.64 0.79
N ALA A 276 6.88 -24.91 0.53
CA ALA A 276 7.55 -26.15 0.93
C ALA A 276 7.59 -26.31 2.47
N GLU A 277 7.86 -25.23 3.20
CA GLU A 277 7.79 -25.22 4.66
C GLU A 277 6.36 -25.42 5.16
N ALA A 278 5.38 -24.78 4.51
CA ALA A 278 3.96 -24.96 4.85
C ALA A 278 3.53 -26.42 4.65
N GLN A 279 3.93 -27.04 3.54
CA GLN A 279 3.70 -28.46 3.27
C GLN A 279 4.37 -29.34 4.34
N ALA A 280 5.65 -29.08 4.67
CA ALA A 280 6.39 -29.81 5.70
C ALA A 280 5.73 -29.73 7.09
N LEU A 281 5.17 -28.56 7.47
CA LEU A 281 4.41 -28.41 8.71
C LEU A 281 3.13 -29.25 8.71
N VAL A 282 2.45 -29.34 7.58
CA VAL A 282 1.28 -30.23 7.43
C VAL A 282 1.71 -31.70 7.50
N GLU A 283 2.85 -32.07 6.92
CA GLU A 283 3.38 -33.44 7.06
C GLU A 283 3.71 -33.78 8.50
N LYS A 284 4.32 -32.84 9.23
CA LYS A 284 4.62 -32.97 10.65
C LYS A 284 3.34 -33.11 11.49
N MET A 285 2.31 -32.31 11.20
CA MET A 285 1.00 -32.44 11.85
C MET A 285 0.43 -33.85 11.67
N PHE A 286 0.46 -34.40 10.45
CA PHE A 286 0.02 -35.78 10.22
C PHE A 286 0.89 -36.81 10.93
N HIS A 287 2.21 -36.59 11.03
CA HIS A 287 3.09 -37.48 11.79
C HIS A 287 2.72 -37.50 13.28
N ASP A 288 2.52 -36.32 13.88
CA ASP A 288 2.21 -36.16 15.30
C ASP A 288 0.82 -36.73 15.64
N LEU A 289 -0.16 -36.52 14.76
CA LEU A 289 -1.55 -36.96 14.95
C LEU A 289 -1.85 -38.39 14.45
N LYS A 290 -0.90 -39.04 13.77
CA LYS A 290 -1.02 -40.44 13.32
C LYS A 290 -1.28 -41.39 14.49
N SER A 291 -0.60 -41.17 15.62
CA SER A 291 -0.77 -41.94 16.85
C SER A 291 -2.18 -41.79 17.46
N LYS A 292 -2.91 -40.73 17.09
CA LYS A 292 -4.25 -40.38 17.58
C LYS A 292 -5.35 -40.68 16.56
N GLY A 293 -5.04 -41.41 15.48
CA GLY A 293 -6.02 -41.91 14.51
C GLY A 293 -6.43 -40.93 13.40
N ILE A 294 -5.73 -39.80 13.26
CA ILE A 294 -5.92 -38.81 12.19
C ILE A 294 -4.84 -39.05 11.10
N ASP A 295 -5.28 -39.51 9.94
CA ASP A 295 -4.43 -39.80 8.77
C ASP A 295 -4.90 -39.02 7.54
N ARG A 296 -4.02 -38.87 6.54
CA ARG A 296 -4.33 -38.21 5.24
C ARG A 296 -5.55 -38.79 4.51
N GLN A 297 -5.91 -40.05 4.78
CA GLN A 297 -7.09 -40.68 4.18
C GLN A 297 -8.41 -40.23 4.81
N LYS A 298 -8.40 -39.72 6.05
CA LYS A 298 -9.58 -39.30 6.80
C LYS A 298 -9.80 -37.79 6.79
N LEU A 299 -8.76 -37.01 6.54
CA LEU A 299 -8.80 -35.55 6.54
C LEU A 299 -8.16 -35.03 5.25
N ASP A 300 -8.98 -34.50 4.35
CA ASP A 300 -8.50 -33.83 3.14
C ASP A 300 -7.96 -32.45 3.53
N THR A 301 -6.70 -32.17 3.20
CA THR A 301 -6.03 -30.92 3.57
C THR A 301 -5.51 -30.21 2.35
N LYS A 302 -5.82 -28.92 2.23
CA LYS A 302 -5.28 -28.07 1.17
C LYS A 302 -4.46 -26.93 1.78
N VAL A 303 -3.19 -26.85 1.41
CA VAL A 303 -2.35 -25.68 1.72
C VAL A 303 -2.70 -24.57 0.73
N GLU A 304 -2.93 -23.37 1.24
CA GLU A 304 -3.27 -22.20 0.44
C GLU A 304 -2.75 -20.91 1.09
N THR A 305 -2.70 -19.84 0.31
CA THR A 305 -2.29 -18.52 0.80
C THR A 305 -3.38 -17.91 1.69
N ARG A 306 -2.97 -17.29 2.81
CA ARG A 306 -3.87 -16.64 3.77
C ARG A 306 -3.98 -15.14 3.51
N PHE A 307 -5.18 -14.70 3.13
CA PHE A 307 -5.53 -13.27 2.99
C PHE A 307 -6.41 -12.73 4.12
N THR A 308 -6.93 -13.60 5.00
CA THR A 308 -7.65 -13.22 6.22
C THR A 308 -6.68 -12.89 7.36
N LEU A 309 -7.16 -12.26 8.44
CA LEU A 309 -6.35 -12.04 9.64
C LEU A 309 -6.23 -13.33 10.45
N SER A 310 -5.12 -13.50 11.17
CA SER A 310 -4.98 -14.49 12.25
C SER A 310 -5.07 -13.82 13.64
N PRO A 311 -5.36 -14.57 14.71
CA PRO A 311 -5.26 -14.06 16.07
C PRO A 311 -3.88 -13.49 16.39
N ARG A 312 -2.82 -14.11 15.84
CA ARG A 312 -1.44 -13.65 16.01
C ARG A 312 -1.21 -12.32 15.29
N ASP A 313 -1.72 -12.15 14.08
CA ASP A 313 -1.66 -10.90 13.33
C ASP A 313 -2.21 -9.73 14.19
N ILE A 314 -3.34 -9.94 14.87
CA ILE A 314 -3.96 -8.93 15.74
C ILE A 314 -3.07 -8.60 16.94
N VAL A 315 -2.48 -9.60 17.60
CA VAL A 315 -1.57 -9.40 18.74
C VAL A 315 -0.33 -8.61 18.32
N GLU A 316 0.27 -8.93 17.17
CA GLU A 316 1.46 -8.22 16.69
C GLU A 316 1.15 -6.75 16.34
N VAL A 317 -0.04 -6.45 15.79
CA VAL A 317 -0.46 -5.05 15.56
C VAL A 317 -0.54 -4.28 16.88
N ILE A 318 -1.14 -4.88 17.91
CA ILE A 318 -1.24 -4.26 19.24
C ILE A 318 0.16 -4.09 19.84
N ARG A 319 1.06 -5.06 19.66
CA ARG A 319 2.45 -5.00 20.13
C ARG A 319 3.18 -3.83 19.49
N ILE A 320 3.11 -3.68 18.17
CA ILE A 320 3.73 -2.56 17.45
C ILE A 320 3.15 -1.23 17.93
N LEU A 321 1.84 -1.14 18.13
CA LEU A 321 1.20 0.07 18.64
C LEU A 321 1.71 0.45 20.04
N VAL A 322 1.86 -0.53 20.94
CA VAL A 322 2.45 -0.33 22.27
C VAL A 322 3.91 0.10 22.19
N GLU A 323 4.70 -0.51 21.30
CA GLU A 323 6.11 -0.16 21.10
C GLU A 323 6.28 1.27 20.56
N LEU A 324 5.41 1.69 19.63
CA LEU A 324 5.38 3.08 19.15
C LEU A 324 5.07 4.07 20.29
N ARG A 325 4.16 3.70 21.21
CA ARG A 325 3.86 4.53 22.38
C ARG A 325 5.02 4.58 23.38
N ASN A 326 5.76 3.49 23.53
CA ASN A 326 7.03 3.42 24.28
C ASN A 326 8.19 4.19 23.58
N GLY A 327 7.95 4.83 22.43
CA GLY A 327 8.97 5.59 21.69
C GLY A 327 9.92 4.75 20.85
N ARG A 328 9.63 3.45 20.65
CA ARG A 328 10.41 2.55 19.80
C ARG A 328 9.73 2.35 18.45
N GLY A 329 10.42 2.74 17.39
CA GLY A 329 9.95 2.64 16.00
C GLY A 329 9.51 3.98 15.43
N GLU A 330 9.15 3.97 14.15
CA GLU A 330 8.75 5.16 13.38
C GLU A 330 7.26 5.10 13.03
N ILE A 331 6.60 6.26 13.06
CA ILE A 331 5.20 6.41 12.65
C ILE A 331 5.15 6.39 11.12
N ASP A 332 4.18 5.68 10.56
CA ASP A 332 4.00 5.62 9.11
C ASP A 332 3.39 6.92 8.58
N ASP A 333 3.95 7.45 7.50
CA ASP A 333 3.39 8.57 6.75
C ASP A 333 2.39 8.06 5.69
N ILE A 334 1.15 8.54 5.76
CA ILE A 334 0.07 8.17 4.82
C ILE A 334 0.30 8.69 3.39
N ASP A 335 1.07 9.77 3.24
CA ASP A 335 1.31 10.45 1.97
C ASP A 335 2.50 9.85 1.19
N HIS A 336 3.36 9.10 1.89
CA HIS A 336 4.42 8.32 1.29
C HIS A 336 3.89 7.38 0.20
N LEU A 337 4.44 7.43 -1.03
CA LEU A 337 3.97 6.58 -2.15
C LEU A 337 4.14 5.07 -1.92
N GLY A 338 4.92 4.68 -0.92
CA GLY A 338 4.96 3.31 -0.43
C GLY A 338 3.64 2.85 0.23
N ASN A 339 2.80 3.78 0.69
CA ASN A 339 1.51 3.53 1.35
C ASN A 339 0.31 3.86 0.44
N ARG A 340 0.56 4.47 -0.72
CA ARG A 340 -0.45 4.75 -1.75
C ARG A 340 -0.23 3.85 -2.96
N ARG A 341 -1.32 3.29 -3.48
CA ARG A 341 -1.29 2.34 -4.60
C ARG A 341 -2.13 2.87 -5.76
N VAL A 342 -1.63 2.71 -6.98
CA VAL A 342 -2.39 2.96 -8.20
C VAL A 342 -3.20 1.71 -8.55
N ARG A 343 -4.52 1.88 -8.69
CA ARG A 343 -5.41 0.84 -9.21
C ARG A 343 -5.59 1.04 -10.71
N SER A 344 -5.34 0.00 -11.48
CA SER A 344 -5.59 0.02 -12.93
C SER A 344 -7.06 -0.23 -13.25
N VAL A 345 -7.45 0.05 -14.48
CA VAL A 345 -8.80 -0.23 -14.98
C VAL A 345 -9.16 -1.72 -14.83
N GLY A 346 -8.19 -2.61 -15.04
CA GLY A 346 -8.38 -4.06 -14.89
C GLY A 346 -8.79 -4.46 -13.47
N GLU A 347 -8.09 -3.95 -12.45
CA GLU A 347 -8.42 -4.26 -11.05
C GLU A 347 -9.78 -3.68 -10.63
N LEU A 348 -10.11 -2.47 -11.08
CA LEU A 348 -11.41 -1.88 -10.80
C LEU A 348 -12.55 -2.67 -11.46
N ALA A 349 -12.36 -3.07 -12.72
CA ALA A 349 -13.31 -3.88 -13.47
C ALA A 349 -13.48 -5.28 -12.83
N GLU A 350 -12.38 -5.91 -12.40
CA GLU A 350 -12.39 -7.19 -11.69
C GLU A 350 -13.24 -7.11 -10.41
N ASN A 351 -13.07 -6.05 -9.62
CA ASN A 351 -13.84 -5.86 -8.39
C ASN A 351 -15.35 -5.73 -8.68
N GLN A 352 -15.73 -4.99 -9.72
CA GLN A 352 -17.14 -4.85 -10.13
C GLN A 352 -17.69 -6.16 -10.68
N PHE A 353 -16.88 -6.90 -11.42
CA PHE A 353 -17.22 -8.23 -11.91
C PHE A 353 -17.43 -9.22 -10.75
N ARG A 354 -16.54 -9.24 -9.76
CA ARG A 354 -16.65 -10.04 -8.53
C ARG A 354 -17.93 -9.70 -7.76
N ALA A 355 -18.27 -8.41 -7.62
CA ALA A 355 -19.54 -7.99 -7.01
C ALA A 355 -20.77 -8.44 -7.81
N GLY A 356 -20.66 -8.53 -9.14
CA GLY A 356 -21.66 -9.15 -10.01
C GLY A 356 -21.79 -10.66 -9.77
N LEU A 357 -20.66 -11.37 -9.67
CA LEU A 357 -20.61 -12.80 -9.41
C LEU A 357 -21.18 -13.18 -8.04
N VAL A 358 -20.89 -12.44 -6.98
CA VAL A 358 -21.47 -12.70 -5.64
C VAL A 358 -23.00 -12.61 -5.66
N ARG A 359 -23.56 -11.69 -6.45
CA ARG A 359 -25.02 -11.60 -6.65
C ARG A 359 -25.58 -12.81 -7.40
N VAL A 360 -24.87 -13.27 -8.43
CA VAL A 360 -25.25 -14.48 -9.18
C VAL A 360 -25.14 -15.71 -8.28
N GLU A 361 -24.04 -15.86 -7.53
CA GLU A 361 -23.82 -16.97 -6.61
C GLU A 361 -24.95 -17.10 -5.58
N ARG A 362 -25.38 -15.98 -4.99
CA ARG A 362 -26.49 -15.98 -4.03
C ARG A 362 -27.79 -16.49 -4.68
N ALA A 363 -28.12 -16.00 -5.88
CA ALA A 363 -29.31 -16.42 -6.60
C ALA A 363 -29.24 -17.91 -7.00
N VAL A 364 -28.06 -18.39 -7.40
CA VAL A 364 -27.82 -19.80 -7.74
C VAL A 364 -27.96 -20.68 -6.50
N LYS A 365 -27.36 -20.30 -5.36
CA LYS A 365 -27.50 -21.05 -4.09
C LYS A 365 -28.96 -21.16 -3.64
N GLU A 366 -29.71 -20.07 -3.75
CA GLU A 366 -31.14 -20.04 -3.41
C GLU A 366 -31.97 -20.95 -4.34
N ARG A 367 -31.73 -20.90 -5.65
CA ARG A 367 -32.40 -21.77 -6.62
C ARG A 367 -32.06 -23.25 -6.42
N LEU A 368 -30.80 -23.58 -6.17
CA LEU A 368 -30.37 -24.94 -5.87
C LEU A 368 -30.97 -25.50 -4.58
N SER A 369 -31.27 -24.63 -3.61
CA SER A 369 -31.93 -25.04 -2.36
C SER A 369 -33.43 -25.29 -2.52
N GLN A 370 -34.07 -24.74 -3.56
CA GLN A 370 -35.51 -24.84 -3.81
C GLN A 370 -35.88 -25.83 -4.92
N ALA A 371 -34.93 -26.19 -5.79
CA ALA A 371 -35.21 -27.01 -6.96
C ALA A 371 -35.45 -28.48 -6.61
N GLU A 372 -36.59 -29.02 -7.04
CA GLU A 372 -36.78 -30.46 -7.21
C GLU A 372 -35.91 -30.94 -8.39
N SER A 373 -35.08 -31.94 -8.13
CA SER A 373 -33.84 -32.24 -8.88
C SER A 373 -33.99 -32.78 -10.32
N GLU A 374 -35.14 -32.69 -10.96
CA GLU A 374 -35.32 -33.24 -12.32
C GLU A 374 -35.22 -32.16 -13.41
N ASN A 375 -34.25 -32.35 -14.32
CA ASN A 375 -34.02 -31.60 -15.58
C ASN A 375 -33.45 -30.17 -15.49
N LEU A 376 -32.86 -29.75 -14.38
CA LEU A 376 -32.30 -28.40 -14.27
C LEU A 376 -30.90 -28.29 -14.90
N MET A 377 -30.75 -27.45 -15.95
CA MET A 377 -29.48 -27.28 -16.65
C MET A 377 -28.70 -26.07 -16.14
N PRO A 378 -27.35 -26.04 -16.23
CA PRO A 378 -26.55 -24.93 -15.71
C PRO A 378 -26.89 -23.54 -16.28
N HIS A 379 -27.37 -23.47 -17.52
CA HIS A 379 -27.77 -22.20 -18.14
C HIS A 379 -29.08 -21.64 -17.56
N ASP A 380 -29.92 -22.48 -16.93
CA ASP A 380 -31.14 -22.04 -16.23
C ASP A 380 -30.83 -21.36 -14.89
N LEU A 381 -29.68 -21.67 -14.31
CA LEU A 381 -29.21 -21.11 -13.04
C LEU A 381 -28.53 -19.76 -13.22
N ILE A 382 -27.84 -19.55 -14.35
CA ILE A 382 -26.96 -18.40 -14.55
C ILE A 382 -27.70 -17.29 -15.33
N ASN A 383 -27.95 -16.17 -14.65
CA ASN A 383 -28.43 -14.95 -15.28
C ASN A 383 -27.27 -13.96 -15.49
N ALA A 384 -27.05 -13.53 -16.74
CA ALA A 384 -26.00 -12.55 -17.05
C ALA A 384 -26.37 -11.10 -16.67
N LYS A 385 -27.66 -10.79 -16.47
CA LYS A 385 -28.13 -9.41 -16.23
C LYS A 385 -27.47 -8.73 -15.02
N PRO A 386 -27.29 -9.37 -13.85
CA PRO A 386 -26.61 -8.76 -12.71
C PRO A 386 -25.14 -8.39 -13.00
N ILE A 387 -24.44 -9.24 -13.76
CA ILE A 387 -23.04 -9.01 -14.14
C ILE A 387 -22.96 -7.84 -15.14
N SER A 388 -23.73 -7.91 -16.22
CA SER A 388 -23.74 -6.87 -17.26
C SER A 388 -24.19 -5.53 -16.71
N ALA A 389 -25.14 -5.50 -15.77
CA ALA A 389 -25.57 -4.27 -15.10
C ALA A 389 -24.43 -3.65 -14.26
N ALA A 390 -23.70 -4.47 -13.48
CA ALA A 390 -22.57 -4.00 -12.69
C ALA A 390 -21.47 -3.37 -13.54
N ILE A 391 -21.12 -4.01 -14.66
CA ILE A 391 -20.11 -3.51 -15.59
C ILE A 391 -20.58 -2.22 -16.27
N LYS A 392 -21.83 -2.18 -16.75
CA LYS A 392 -22.40 -0.99 -17.41
C LYS A 392 -22.48 0.21 -16.47
N GLU A 393 -22.87 -0.02 -15.21
CA GLU A 393 -22.90 1.02 -14.18
C GLU A 393 -21.50 1.59 -13.92
N PHE A 394 -20.47 0.73 -13.86
CA PHE A 394 -19.10 1.17 -13.70
C PHE A 394 -18.61 2.03 -14.87
N PHE A 395 -18.73 1.57 -16.12
CA PHE A 395 -18.24 2.34 -17.26
C PHE A 395 -19.14 3.54 -17.63
N GLY A 396 -20.43 3.51 -17.28
CA GLY A 396 -21.37 4.57 -17.61
C GLY A 396 -21.43 5.71 -16.58
N SER A 397 -21.32 5.39 -15.28
CA SER A 397 -21.63 6.35 -14.20
C SER A 397 -20.46 6.59 -13.23
N SER A 398 -19.36 5.84 -13.33
CA SER A 398 -18.21 6.03 -12.43
C SER A 398 -17.54 7.38 -12.68
N GLN A 399 -17.13 8.06 -11.60
CA GLN A 399 -16.33 9.28 -11.65
C GLN A 399 -14.97 9.09 -12.35
N LEU A 400 -14.48 7.86 -12.42
CA LEU A 400 -13.22 7.50 -13.07
C LEU A 400 -13.40 7.21 -14.57
N SER A 401 -14.62 6.96 -15.03
CA SER A 401 -14.95 6.78 -16.44
C SER A 401 -15.34 8.13 -17.03
N GLN A 402 -14.32 8.88 -17.48
CA GLN A 402 -14.49 10.24 -17.99
C GLN A 402 -14.41 10.25 -19.52
N PHE A 403 -15.11 11.19 -20.15
CA PHE A 403 -14.89 11.47 -21.56
C PHE A 403 -13.44 11.86 -21.79
N MET A 404 -12.80 11.19 -22.74
CA MET A 404 -11.42 11.50 -23.08
C MET A 404 -11.35 12.93 -23.63
N ASP A 405 -10.47 13.75 -23.06
CA ASP A 405 -10.04 15.00 -23.67
C ASP A 405 -9.21 14.71 -24.92
N GLN A 406 -9.79 15.05 -26.07
CA GLN A 406 -9.25 14.86 -27.41
C GLN A 406 -9.07 16.20 -28.12
N THR A 407 -8.81 17.26 -27.35
CA THR A 407 -8.51 18.58 -27.91
C THR A 407 -7.29 18.50 -28.82
N ASN A 408 -6.21 17.87 -28.36
CA ASN A 408 -4.98 17.60 -29.11
C ASN A 408 -4.30 16.30 -28.62
N PRO A 409 -3.29 15.78 -29.34
CA PRO A 409 -2.64 14.51 -28.98
C PRO A 409 -1.97 14.52 -27.60
N LEU A 410 -1.46 15.67 -27.16
CA LEU A 410 -0.86 15.81 -25.83
C LEU A 410 -1.92 15.68 -24.73
N SER A 411 -3.10 16.25 -24.93
CA SER A 411 -4.20 16.10 -23.98
C SER A 411 -4.64 14.64 -23.85
N GLU A 412 -4.70 13.91 -24.96
CA GLU A 412 -5.05 12.48 -24.94
C GLU A 412 -4.04 11.65 -24.13
N ILE A 413 -2.74 11.81 -24.40
CA ILE A 413 -1.71 11.01 -23.73
C ILE A 413 -1.59 11.36 -22.24
N THR A 414 -1.66 12.65 -21.89
CA THR A 414 -1.61 13.10 -20.49
C THR A 414 -2.85 12.66 -19.72
N HIS A 415 -4.03 12.66 -20.35
CA HIS A 415 -5.25 12.19 -19.71
C HIS A 415 -5.20 10.69 -19.43
N LYS A 416 -4.68 9.87 -20.36
CA LYS A 416 -4.49 8.43 -20.15
C LYS A 416 -3.46 8.12 -19.04
N ARG A 417 -2.48 8.99 -18.83
CA ARG A 417 -1.42 8.88 -17.81
C ARG A 417 -1.73 9.59 -16.49
N ARG A 418 -2.97 10.05 -16.31
CA ARG A 418 -3.42 10.77 -15.11
C ARG A 418 -3.69 9.81 -13.96
N VAL A 419 -3.26 10.19 -12.76
CA VAL A 419 -3.60 9.52 -11.49
C VAL A 419 -4.49 10.43 -10.65
N SER A 420 -5.50 9.85 -10.00
CA SER A 420 -6.49 10.57 -9.21
C SER A 420 -6.62 9.96 -7.82
N ALA A 421 -6.56 10.79 -6.79
CA ALA A 421 -6.88 10.41 -5.41
C ALA A 421 -8.41 10.39 -5.15
N LEU A 422 -9.20 10.93 -6.09
CA LEU A 422 -10.66 10.94 -6.05
C LEU A 422 -11.25 9.64 -6.63
N GLY A 423 -12.42 9.25 -6.15
CA GLY A 423 -13.19 8.11 -6.66
C GLY A 423 -13.55 7.09 -5.58
N PRO A 424 -14.16 5.95 -5.97
CA PRO A 424 -14.58 4.92 -5.02
C PRO A 424 -13.39 4.32 -4.26
N GLY A 425 -13.42 4.42 -2.93
CA GLY A 425 -12.33 3.99 -2.05
C GLY A 425 -11.18 4.99 -1.92
N GLY A 426 -11.25 6.15 -2.58
CA GLY A 426 -10.32 7.25 -2.44
C GLY A 426 -10.86 8.35 -1.52
N LEU A 427 -10.30 9.55 -1.66
CA LEU A 427 -10.67 10.74 -0.92
C LEU A 427 -11.81 11.50 -1.61
N THR A 428 -12.58 12.25 -0.85
CA THR A 428 -13.48 13.28 -1.39
C THR A 428 -12.81 14.64 -1.27
N ARG A 429 -13.17 15.57 -2.16
CA ARG A 429 -12.58 16.92 -2.20
C ARG A 429 -12.64 17.65 -0.86
N GLU A 430 -13.75 17.50 -0.15
CA GLU A 430 -14.02 18.14 1.15
C GLU A 430 -13.23 17.51 2.31
N ARG A 431 -12.86 16.23 2.19
CA ARG A 431 -12.11 15.51 3.22
C ARG A 431 -10.60 15.57 2.99
N ALA A 432 -10.17 16.01 1.82
CA ALA A 432 -8.75 16.14 1.50
C ALA A 432 -8.17 17.40 2.15
N GLY A 433 -7.41 17.19 3.22
CA GLY A 433 -6.64 18.24 3.90
C GLY A 433 -5.48 18.77 3.06
N PHE A 434 -4.68 19.64 3.68
CA PHE A 434 -3.52 20.25 3.04
C PHE A 434 -2.41 19.22 2.75
N GLU A 435 -2.10 18.35 3.71
CA GLU A 435 -1.01 17.35 3.66
C GLU A 435 -1.08 16.48 2.39
N VAL A 436 -2.26 15.92 2.11
CA VAL A 436 -2.50 15.05 0.93
C VAL A 436 -2.25 15.76 -0.40
N ARG A 437 -2.45 17.08 -0.45
CA ARG A 437 -2.33 17.91 -1.67
C ARG A 437 -0.89 18.38 -1.89
N ASP A 438 -0.04 18.30 -0.88
CA ASP A 438 1.32 18.77 -0.93
C ASP A 438 2.22 17.80 -1.72
N VAL A 439 3.39 18.28 -2.15
CA VAL A 439 4.37 17.48 -2.88
C VAL A 439 5.23 16.71 -1.88
N HIS A 440 5.03 15.40 -1.82
CA HIS A 440 5.85 14.53 -0.98
C HIS A 440 7.18 14.15 -1.67
N PRO A 441 8.33 14.05 -0.97
CA PRO A 441 9.63 13.69 -1.58
C PRO A 441 9.62 12.40 -2.40
N THR A 442 8.80 11.41 -2.03
CA THR A 442 8.67 10.15 -2.79
C THR A 442 8.05 10.32 -4.18
N HIS A 443 7.44 11.46 -4.48
CA HIS A 443 6.93 11.78 -5.82
C HIS A 443 8.06 11.82 -6.86
N TYR A 444 9.30 12.06 -6.44
CA TYR A 444 10.46 12.13 -7.31
C TYR A 444 10.53 10.93 -8.27
N GLY A 445 10.56 11.23 -9.57
CA GLY A 445 10.62 10.22 -10.64
C GLY A 445 9.35 9.39 -10.85
N ARG A 446 8.29 9.61 -10.07
CA ARG A 446 7.06 8.78 -10.08
C ARG A 446 5.83 9.59 -10.47
N VAL A 447 5.63 10.72 -9.81
CA VAL A 447 4.51 11.63 -10.01
C VAL A 447 5.09 13.01 -10.29
N CYS A 448 4.62 13.65 -11.35
CA CYS A 448 5.09 14.97 -11.72
C CYS A 448 4.66 16.01 -10.66
N PRO A 449 5.59 16.81 -10.12
CA PRO A 449 5.25 17.84 -9.14
C PRO A 449 4.65 19.10 -9.79
N ILE A 450 4.75 19.24 -11.12
CA ILE A 450 4.34 20.45 -11.87
C ILE A 450 2.94 20.28 -12.46
N GLU A 451 2.65 19.14 -13.10
CA GLU A 451 1.40 18.94 -13.85
C GLU A 451 0.25 18.49 -12.92
N THR A 452 -0.49 19.47 -12.41
CA THR A 452 -1.75 19.30 -11.67
C THR A 452 -2.74 20.38 -12.13
N PRO A 453 -4.07 20.11 -12.17
CA PRO A 453 -5.04 21.16 -12.42
C PRO A 453 -5.03 22.20 -11.29
N GLU A 454 -5.25 23.45 -11.67
CA GLU A 454 -5.44 24.56 -10.74
C GLU A 454 -6.81 24.48 -10.05
N GLY A 455 -6.95 25.21 -8.94
CA GLY A 455 -8.22 25.33 -8.22
C GLY A 455 -8.52 24.14 -7.29
N PRO A 456 -9.80 23.72 -7.14
CA PRO A 456 -10.21 22.79 -6.07
C PRO A 456 -9.56 21.41 -6.11
N ASN A 457 -9.01 21.00 -7.26
CA ASN A 457 -8.41 19.68 -7.47
C ASN A 457 -6.88 19.66 -7.38
N ILE A 458 -6.25 20.78 -7.05
CA ILE A 458 -4.78 20.85 -6.92
C ILE A 458 -4.25 19.76 -5.97
N GLY A 459 -3.23 19.03 -6.43
CA GLY A 459 -2.58 17.92 -5.71
C GLY A 459 -3.39 16.62 -5.64
N LEU A 460 -4.69 16.64 -5.97
CA LEU A 460 -5.55 15.45 -5.97
C LEU A 460 -5.57 14.72 -7.31
N ILE A 461 -5.23 15.43 -8.37
CA ILE A 461 -5.08 14.90 -9.71
C ILE A 461 -3.66 15.22 -10.14
N ASN A 462 -2.85 14.19 -10.36
CA ASN A 462 -1.48 14.35 -10.79
C ASN A 462 -1.23 13.56 -12.08
N SER A 463 -0.10 13.83 -12.71
CA SER A 463 0.35 13.13 -13.91
C SER A 463 1.51 12.20 -13.57
N LEU A 464 1.56 11.02 -14.19
CA LEU A 464 2.72 10.14 -14.06
C LEU A 464 3.96 10.80 -14.69
N ALA A 465 5.10 10.66 -14.03
CA ALA A 465 6.37 11.10 -14.59
C ALA A 465 6.75 10.26 -15.85
N LEU A 466 7.72 10.73 -16.64
CA LEU A 466 8.08 10.12 -17.92
C LEU A 466 8.37 8.61 -17.83
N PHE A 467 9.30 8.22 -16.97
CA PHE A 467 9.76 6.83 -16.84
C PHE A 467 9.05 6.04 -15.74
N ALA A 468 8.09 6.65 -15.05
CA ALA A 468 7.34 5.99 -13.99
C ALA A 468 6.52 4.83 -14.54
N ARG A 469 6.50 3.72 -13.82
CA ARG A 469 5.61 2.59 -14.11
C ARG A 469 5.02 2.00 -12.84
N THR A 470 3.95 1.23 -12.99
CA THR A 470 3.32 0.49 -11.90
C THR A 470 3.90 -0.92 -11.82
N ASN A 471 4.33 -1.34 -10.64
CA ASN A 471 4.81 -2.70 -10.41
C ASN A 471 3.65 -3.71 -10.30
N ARG A 472 3.97 -5.00 -10.11
CA ARG A 472 2.95 -6.08 -9.97
C ARG A 472 1.94 -5.86 -8.83
N TYR A 473 2.34 -5.09 -7.82
CA TYR A 473 1.51 -4.74 -6.66
C TYR A 473 0.81 -3.39 -6.82
N GLY A 474 0.96 -2.70 -7.96
CA GLY A 474 0.37 -1.38 -8.20
C GLY A 474 1.06 -0.21 -7.49
N PHE A 475 2.25 -0.39 -6.93
CA PHE A 475 3.07 0.73 -6.45
C PHE A 475 3.83 1.35 -7.62
N LEU A 476 4.07 2.66 -7.52
CA LEU A 476 4.88 3.38 -8.51
C LEU A 476 6.36 3.12 -8.27
N GLU A 477 7.05 2.78 -9.34
CA GLU A 477 8.49 2.58 -9.39
C GLU A 477 9.10 3.42 -10.51
N THR A 478 10.37 3.78 -10.33
CA THR A 478 11.12 4.62 -11.25
C THR A 478 12.49 4.00 -11.48
N PRO A 479 13.09 4.13 -12.67
CA PRO A 479 14.34 3.46 -12.99
C PRO A 479 15.54 4.22 -12.43
N TYR A 480 16.56 3.47 -12.02
CA TYR A 480 17.85 3.98 -11.58
C TYR A 480 18.98 3.17 -12.22
N ARG A 481 20.13 3.81 -12.46
CA ARG A 481 21.36 3.15 -12.88
C ARG A 481 22.10 2.63 -11.66
N LYS A 482 22.52 1.36 -11.69
CA LYS A 482 23.29 0.77 -10.59
C LYS A 482 24.71 1.31 -10.56
N VAL A 483 25.20 1.66 -9.38
CA VAL A 483 26.58 2.09 -9.14
C VAL A 483 27.31 0.99 -8.36
N LYS A 484 28.49 0.58 -8.85
CA LYS A 484 29.35 -0.41 -8.19
C LYS A 484 30.76 0.16 -8.10
N ASP A 485 31.32 0.22 -6.89
CA ASP A 485 32.68 0.72 -6.65
C ASP A 485 32.93 2.10 -7.30
N ALA A 486 32.03 3.06 -7.04
CA ALA A 486 32.01 4.41 -7.63
C ALA A 486 31.88 4.48 -9.16
N LYS A 487 31.66 3.34 -9.85
CA LYS A 487 31.42 3.27 -11.29
C LYS A 487 29.94 3.11 -11.60
N VAL A 488 29.39 4.06 -12.35
CA VAL A 488 28.03 4.05 -12.85
C VAL A 488 27.92 3.04 -13.98
N THR A 489 27.04 2.05 -13.83
CA THR A 489 26.81 1.00 -14.83
C THR A 489 25.66 1.36 -15.78
N ASN A 490 25.48 0.58 -16.84
CA ASN A 490 24.31 0.68 -17.73
C ASN A 490 23.18 -0.27 -17.31
N ASP A 491 23.32 -0.92 -16.15
CA ASP A 491 22.28 -1.78 -15.59
C ASP A 491 21.20 -0.91 -14.94
N ILE A 492 19.95 -1.09 -15.37
CA ILE A 492 18.79 -0.28 -14.94
C ILE A 492 17.92 -1.14 -14.03
N GLU A 493 17.71 -0.67 -12.81
CA GLU A 493 16.86 -1.31 -11.81
C GLU A 493 15.71 -0.37 -11.44
N PHE A 494 14.48 -0.87 -11.43
CA PHE A 494 13.32 -0.08 -11.02
C PHE A 494 13.12 -0.24 -9.52
N LEU A 495 13.08 0.88 -8.80
CA LEU A 495 12.91 0.88 -7.35
C LEU A 495 11.56 1.49 -6.99
N SER A 496 10.82 0.80 -6.12
CA SER A 496 9.63 1.36 -5.48
C SER A 496 10.01 2.39 -4.41
N ALA A 497 9.06 3.24 -4.00
CA ALA A 497 9.30 4.21 -2.93
C ALA A 497 9.70 3.54 -1.59
N ILE A 498 9.31 2.27 -1.38
CA ILE A 498 9.65 1.50 -0.18
C ILE A 498 11.12 1.05 -0.22
N GLU A 499 11.64 0.77 -1.40
CA GLU A 499 13.03 0.30 -1.58
C GLU A 499 14.00 1.47 -1.65
N GLU A 500 13.63 2.57 -2.32
CA GLU A 500 14.46 3.77 -2.48
C GLU A 500 15.03 4.29 -1.15
N GLY A 501 14.24 4.28 -0.07
CA GLY A 501 14.67 4.78 1.24
C GLY A 501 15.86 4.02 1.87
N HIS A 502 16.20 2.82 1.39
CA HIS A 502 17.35 2.04 1.88
C HIS A 502 18.66 2.35 1.15
N TYR A 503 18.60 3.03 0.02
CA TYR A 503 19.75 3.25 -0.85
C TYR A 503 20.11 4.73 -0.96
N VAL A 504 21.40 4.99 -1.15
CA VAL A 504 21.96 6.32 -1.45
C VAL A 504 21.93 6.52 -2.96
N ILE A 505 21.16 7.51 -3.41
CA ILE A 505 20.93 7.77 -4.84
C ILE A 505 21.52 9.11 -5.24
N ALA A 506 22.46 9.11 -6.20
CA ALA A 506 23.04 10.31 -6.77
C ALA A 506 22.12 10.95 -7.83
N GLN A 507 22.21 12.27 -7.96
CA GLN A 507 21.47 13.04 -8.96
C GLN A 507 21.97 12.77 -10.39
N ALA A 508 21.10 12.94 -11.39
CA ALA A 508 21.44 12.71 -12.81
C ALA A 508 22.57 13.61 -13.34
N ASN A 509 22.79 14.78 -12.74
CA ASN A 509 23.78 15.78 -13.13
C ASN A 509 25.16 15.60 -12.45
N ALA A 510 25.34 14.54 -11.65
CA ALA A 510 26.63 14.27 -11.02
C ALA A 510 27.75 14.06 -12.07
N SER A 511 28.92 14.63 -11.79
CA SER A 511 30.06 14.61 -12.72
C SER A 511 30.63 13.20 -12.89
N ILE A 512 30.70 12.71 -14.13
CA ILE A 512 31.24 11.39 -14.47
C ILE A 512 32.41 11.51 -15.47
N ASP A 513 33.42 10.65 -15.31
CA ASP A 513 34.53 10.53 -16.26
C ASP A 513 34.18 9.66 -17.49
N LYS A 514 35.12 9.54 -18.43
CA LYS A 514 34.96 8.68 -19.63
C LYS A 514 34.82 7.19 -19.31
N ALA A 515 35.26 6.75 -18.14
CA ALA A 515 35.10 5.39 -17.64
C ALA A 515 33.81 5.21 -16.82
N ALA A 516 32.94 6.23 -16.78
CA ALA A 516 31.71 6.32 -16.01
C ALA A 516 31.92 6.26 -14.48
N ARG A 517 33.04 6.77 -13.97
CA ARG A 517 33.29 6.93 -12.54
C ARG A 517 32.93 8.34 -12.07
N LEU A 518 32.42 8.43 -10.85
CA LEU A 518 32.12 9.70 -10.20
C LEU A 518 33.44 10.43 -9.90
N THR A 519 33.57 11.69 -10.33
CA THR A 519 34.82 12.45 -10.22
C THR A 519 34.92 13.28 -8.94
N ASP A 520 33.78 13.66 -8.36
CA ASP A 520 33.73 14.58 -7.22
C ASP A 520 34.06 13.85 -5.91
N SER A 521 34.78 14.51 -4.99
CA SER A 521 35.13 13.91 -3.70
C SER A 521 33.91 13.70 -2.79
N LEU A 522 32.91 14.56 -2.96
CA LEU A 522 31.61 14.48 -2.29
C LEU A 522 30.53 14.68 -3.35
N VAL A 523 29.65 13.69 -3.47
CA VAL A 523 28.56 13.67 -4.45
C VAL A 523 27.26 14.06 -3.75
N SER A 524 26.45 14.88 -4.41
CA SER A 524 25.11 15.22 -3.94
C SER A 524 24.17 14.04 -4.13
N CYS A 525 23.63 13.54 -3.01
CA CYS A 525 22.84 12.32 -2.96
C CYS A 525 21.55 12.55 -2.19
N ARG A 526 20.56 11.69 -2.45
CA ARG A 526 19.36 11.55 -1.64
C ARG A 526 19.45 10.27 -0.81
N PHE A 527 19.20 10.37 0.49
CA PHE A 527 19.10 9.23 1.40
C PHE A 527 17.96 9.48 2.40
N LYS A 528 17.07 8.50 2.58
CA LYS A 528 15.89 8.63 3.45
C LYS A 528 15.08 9.93 3.27
N ASN A 529 14.84 10.33 2.02
CA ASN A 529 14.12 11.55 1.63
C ASN A 529 14.84 12.88 1.97
N GLU A 530 16.09 12.86 2.42
CA GLU A 530 16.90 14.05 2.66
C GLU A 530 18.07 14.16 1.67
N PHE A 531 18.53 15.40 1.43
CA PHE A 531 19.70 15.67 0.60
C PHE A 531 20.96 15.71 1.46
N GLU A 532 21.91 14.83 1.17
CA GLU A 532 23.18 14.71 1.87
C GLU A 532 24.35 14.66 0.89
N LEU A 533 25.54 15.07 1.33
CA LEU A 533 26.78 14.84 0.60
C LEU A 533 27.41 13.53 1.07
N LYS A 534 27.63 12.60 0.15
CA LYS A 534 28.24 11.29 0.43
C LYS A 534 29.50 11.07 -0.39
N SER A 535 30.35 10.17 0.07
CA SER A 535 31.50 9.75 -0.71
C SER A 535 31.05 8.92 -1.93
N PRO A 536 31.79 8.94 -3.06
CA PRO A 536 31.46 8.15 -4.25
C PRO A 536 31.33 6.64 -4.01
N GLU A 537 32.02 6.11 -3.00
CA GLU A 537 32.01 4.69 -2.64
C GLU A 537 30.71 4.26 -1.94
N GLU A 538 30.01 5.20 -1.29
CA GLU A 538 28.73 4.96 -0.62
C GLU A 538 27.54 5.02 -1.60
N VAL A 539 27.72 5.63 -2.78
CA VAL A 539 26.66 5.77 -3.79
C VAL A 539 26.34 4.42 -4.41
N GLN A 540 25.07 4.01 -4.35
CA GLN A 540 24.61 2.71 -4.84
C GLN A 540 23.79 2.82 -6.13
N TYR A 541 23.12 3.94 -6.33
CA TYR A 541 22.30 4.20 -7.52
C TYR A 541 22.46 5.64 -8.01
N MET A 542 22.09 5.89 -9.26
CA MET A 542 22.05 7.21 -9.88
C MET A 542 20.79 7.34 -10.74
N ASP A 543 20.18 8.51 -10.77
CA ASP A 543 19.06 8.81 -11.67
C ASP A 543 19.43 8.54 -13.15
N VAL A 544 18.46 8.14 -13.97
CA VAL A 544 18.71 7.81 -15.39
C VAL A 544 18.83 9.06 -16.25
N ALA A 545 17.95 10.04 -16.03
CA ALA A 545 17.90 11.26 -16.80
C ALA A 545 17.34 12.43 -15.95
N PRO A 546 17.77 13.68 -16.19
CA PRO A 546 17.20 14.84 -15.48
C PRO A 546 15.70 15.00 -15.68
N SER A 547 15.19 14.66 -16.87
CA SER A 547 13.76 14.74 -17.20
C SER A 547 12.89 13.68 -16.50
N GLN A 548 13.49 12.74 -15.77
CA GLN A 548 12.77 11.68 -15.05
C GLN A 548 11.76 12.20 -14.04
N ILE A 549 11.94 13.41 -13.51
CA ILE A 549 11.11 14.01 -12.46
C ILE A 549 9.76 14.50 -12.99
N VAL A 550 9.69 14.89 -14.28
CA VAL A 550 8.55 15.59 -14.86
C VAL A 550 7.66 14.67 -15.70
N SER A 551 6.43 15.12 -15.99
CA SER A 551 5.48 14.43 -16.88
C SER A 551 5.75 14.76 -18.34
N VAL A 552 4.99 14.12 -19.24
CA VAL A 552 5.06 14.36 -20.69
C VAL A 552 4.83 15.85 -21.02
N ALA A 553 3.77 16.48 -20.49
CA ALA A 553 3.49 17.89 -20.78
C ALA A 553 4.59 18.83 -20.27
N ALA A 554 4.98 18.70 -19.00
CA ALA A 554 6.04 19.54 -18.44
C ALA A 554 7.39 19.34 -19.16
N SER A 555 7.68 18.12 -19.62
CA SER A 555 8.92 17.84 -20.37
C SER A 555 8.98 18.46 -21.78
N LEU A 556 7.86 18.97 -22.30
CA LEU A 556 7.80 19.67 -23.59
C LEU A 556 8.07 21.17 -23.46
N ILE A 557 8.19 21.70 -22.24
CA ILE A 557 8.53 23.11 -22.01
C ILE A 557 10.06 23.27 -22.13
N PRO A 558 10.58 23.98 -23.14
CA PRO A 558 12.01 24.25 -23.22
C PRO A 558 12.43 25.24 -22.13
N PHE A 559 13.66 25.10 -21.63
CA PHE A 559 14.20 25.95 -20.55
C PHE A 559 13.39 25.94 -19.26
N LEU A 560 12.74 24.82 -18.95
CA LEU A 560 11.94 24.63 -17.74
C LEU A 560 12.70 24.98 -16.45
N GLU A 561 14.01 24.80 -16.44
CA GLU A 561 14.92 25.16 -15.33
C GLU A 561 15.01 26.66 -15.05
N HIS A 562 14.53 27.51 -15.96
CA HIS A 562 14.52 28.97 -15.83
C HIS A 562 13.14 29.54 -15.51
N ASP A 563 12.09 28.71 -15.55
CA ASP A 563 10.73 29.10 -15.26
C ASP A 563 10.36 28.85 -13.79
N ASP A 564 9.58 29.76 -13.22
CA ASP A 564 8.95 29.50 -11.91
C ASP A 564 7.98 28.32 -11.99
N ALA A 565 7.92 27.52 -10.93
CA ALA A 565 7.11 26.30 -10.90
C ALA A 565 5.62 26.56 -11.16
N ASN A 566 5.06 27.70 -10.71
CA ASN A 566 3.65 28.03 -10.96
C ASN A 566 3.43 28.38 -12.43
N ARG A 567 4.38 29.04 -13.09
CA ARG A 567 4.30 29.36 -14.52
C ARG A 567 4.45 28.11 -15.37
N ALA A 568 5.34 27.20 -14.98
CA ALA A 568 5.45 25.89 -15.61
C ALA A 568 4.15 25.06 -15.47
N LEU A 569 3.51 25.11 -14.29
CA LEU A 569 2.22 24.46 -14.06
C LEU A 569 1.15 25.02 -15.00
N MET A 570 1.01 26.35 -15.06
CA MET A 570 0.07 27.02 -15.98
C MET A 570 0.38 26.64 -17.44
N GLY A 571 1.65 26.70 -17.85
CA GLY A 571 2.10 26.35 -19.20
C GLY A 571 1.74 24.91 -19.58
N SER A 572 2.01 23.95 -18.70
CA SER A 572 1.67 22.54 -18.93
C SER A 572 0.15 22.32 -19.07
N ASN A 573 -0.65 23.05 -18.29
CA ASN A 573 -2.11 22.98 -18.36
C ASN A 573 -2.65 23.63 -19.65
N MET A 574 -2.09 24.77 -20.07
CA MET A 574 -2.47 25.49 -21.28
C MET A 574 -2.13 24.70 -22.55
N GLN A 575 -0.99 23.99 -22.59
CA GLN A 575 -0.61 23.15 -23.72
C GLN A 575 -1.67 22.10 -24.08
N ARG A 576 -2.37 21.53 -23.08
CA ARG A 576 -3.44 20.54 -23.31
C ARG A 576 -4.71 21.13 -23.94
N GLN A 577 -4.89 22.45 -23.85
CA GLN A 577 -6.05 23.15 -24.38
C GLN A 577 -5.81 23.71 -25.79
N ALA A 578 -4.58 23.60 -26.31
CA ALA A 578 -4.24 24.09 -27.65
C ALA A 578 -5.05 23.36 -28.72
N VAL A 579 -5.83 24.11 -29.50
CA VAL A 579 -6.66 23.56 -30.58
C VAL A 579 -5.81 23.35 -31.84
N PRO A 580 -5.94 22.22 -32.55
CA PRO A 580 -5.21 21.98 -33.78
C PRO A 580 -5.46 23.06 -34.85
N CYS A 581 -4.37 23.69 -35.30
CA CYS A 581 -4.38 24.62 -36.41
C CYS A 581 -4.59 23.87 -37.74
N LEU A 582 -5.12 24.56 -38.76
CA LEU A 582 -5.27 24.04 -40.12
C LEU A 582 -3.94 23.54 -40.68
N ARG A 583 -2.85 24.24 -40.36
CA ARG A 583 -1.47 23.91 -40.74
C ARG A 583 -0.59 23.88 -39.49
N PRO A 584 -0.45 22.73 -38.83
CA PRO A 584 0.52 22.55 -37.74
C PRO A 584 1.94 22.85 -38.24
N GLU A 585 2.76 23.46 -37.40
CA GLU A 585 4.19 23.70 -37.65
C GLU A 585 4.97 23.21 -36.44
N LYS A 586 5.99 22.36 -36.68
CA LYS A 586 6.84 21.88 -35.60
C LYS A 586 7.51 23.03 -34.84
N PRO A 587 7.72 22.89 -33.51
CA PRO A 587 8.37 23.93 -32.73
C PRO A 587 9.82 24.12 -33.18
N LEU A 588 10.25 25.37 -33.37
CA LEU A 588 11.66 25.67 -33.66
C LEU A 588 12.58 25.39 -32.46
N VAL A 589 12.03 25.50 -31.24
CA VAL A 589 12.71 25.21 -29.98
C VAL A 589 11.92 24.13 -29.26
N GLY A 590 12.45 22.92 -29.23
CA GLY A 590 11.83 21.75 -28.58
C GLY A 590 12.80 21.03 -27.65
N THR A 591 12.32 19.96 -27.00
CA THR A 591 13.09 19.18 -26.00
C THR A 591 13.53 17.81 -26.50
N GLY A 592 12.98 17.34 -27.62
CA GLY A 592 13.18 16.01 -28.20
C GLY A 592 12.13 14.99 -27.79
N VAL A 593 11.22 15.33 -26.86
CA VAL A 593 10.11 14.46 -26.43
C VAL A 593 8.93 14.52 -27.41
N GLU A 594 8.89 15.53 -28.29
CA GLU A 594 7.80 15.81 -29.23
C GLU A 594 7.48 14.60 -30.11
N ARG A 595 8.52 13.95 -30.66
CA ARG A 595 8.34 12.78 -31.54
C ARG A 595 7.74 11.60 -30.79
N THR A 596 8.25 11.32 -29.59
CA THR A 596 7.72 10.24 -28.74
C THR A 596 6.28 10.51 -28.35
N ALA A 597 5.95 11.74 -27.93
CA ALA A 597 4.59 12.12 -27.57
C ALA A 597 3.61 12.00 -28.76
N ALA A 598 4.02 12.41 -29.95
CA ALA A 598 3.21 12.29 -31.16
C ALA A 598 2.95 10.83 -31.55
N VAL A 599 4.00 10.01 -31.60
CA VAL A 599 3.89 8.59 -31.97
C VAL A 599 3.08 7.81 -30.93
N ASP A 600 3.39 7.94 -29.64
CA ASP A 600 2.75 7.18 -28.57
C ASP A 600 1.30 7.61 -28.29
N SER A 601 0.90 8.81 -28.73
CA SER A 601 -0.51 9.23 -28.66
C SER A 601 -1.42 8.36 -29.54
N GLY A 602 -0.87 7.75 -30.60
CA GLY A 602 -1.61 7.01 -31.62
C GLY A 602 -2.28 7.89 -32.69
N THR A 603 -2.02 9.21 -32.70
CA THR A 603 -2.55 10.12 -33.74
C THR A 603 -1.84 9.93 -35.08
N CYS A 604 -0.52 9.70 -35.05
CA CYS A 604 0.32 9.43 -36.21
C CYS A 604 0.14 7.98 -36.66
N VAL A 605 0.17 7.75 -37.96
CA VAL A 605 0.17 6.39 -38.52
C VAL A 605 1.62 5.95 -38.72
N THR A 606 2.00 4.84 -38.09
CA THR A 606 3.33 4.24 -38.21
C THR A 606 3.32 2.98 -39.07
N ALA A 607 4.40 2.73 -39.80
CA ALA A 607 4.58 1.50 -40.56
C ALA A 607 4.80 0.30 -39.63
N LEU A 608 3.94 -0.72 -39.75
CA LEU A 608 4.07 -1.95 -38.97
C LEU A 608 5.26 -2.80 -39.43
N ARG A 609 5.55 -2.76 -40.73
CA ARG A 609 6.64 -3.48 -41.40
C ARG A 609 7.38 -2.54 -42.35
N GLY A 610 8.67 -2.78 -42.51
CA GLY A 610 9.50 -2.06 -43.48
C GLY A 610 9.18 -2.44 -44.91
N GLY A 611 9.33 -1.49 -45.84
CA GLY A 611 8.99 -1.73 -47.24
C GLY A 611 9.17 -0.53 -48.15
N MET A 612 8.62 -0.65 -49.35
CA MET A 612 8.57 0.43 -50.33
C MET A 612 7.13 0.89 -50.50
N VAL A 613 6.91 2.20 -50.44
CA VAL A 613 5.59 2.81 -50.63
C VAL A 613 5.18 2.67 -52.10
N ASP A 614 4.20 1.82 -52.37
CA ASP A 614 3.74 1.51 -53.72
C ASP A 614 2.69 2.52 -54.21
N TYR A 615 1.83 2.98 -53.30
CA TYR A 615 0.76 3.93 -53.60
C TYR A 615 0.46 4.85 -52.41
N VAL A 616 0.26 6.14 -52.69
CA VAL A 616 -0.12 7.15 -51.70
C VAL A 616 -1.31 7.94 -52.22
N ASP A 617 -2.32 8.08 -51.38
CA ASP A 617 -3.47 8.94 -51.58
C ASP A 617 -3.85 9.61 -50.25
N ALA A 618 -4.68 10.66 -50.31
CA ALA A 618 -5.15 11.38 -49.14
C ALA A 618 -5.90 10.50 -48.13
N ASN A 619 -6.45 9.37 -48.57
CA ASN A 619 -7.26 8.44 -47.78
C ASN A 619 -6.55 7.13 -47.40
N ARG A 620 -5.49 6.75 -48.12
CA ARG A 620 -4.80 5.47 -47.89
C ARG A 620 -3.37 5.48 -48.38
N ILE A 621 -2.54 4.67 -47.72
CA ILE A 621 -1.15 4.41 -48.10
C ILE A 621 -0.99 2.89 -48.27
N VAL A 622 -0.37 2.46 -49.36
CA VAL A 622 -0.08 1.05 -49.64
C VAL A 622 1.43 0.87 -49.65
N VAL A 623 1.91 -0.06 -48.82
CA VAL A 623 3.32 -0.37 -48.66
C VAL A 623 3.55 -1.80 -49.10
N ARG A 624 4.42 -1.99 -50.08
CA ARG A 624 4.94 -3.32 -50.43
C ARG A 624 6.04 -3.68 -49.46
N VAL A 625 5.79 -4.69 -48.65
CA VAL A 625 6.66 -5.11 -47.55
C VAL A 625 7.94 -5.76 -48.10
N HIS A 626 9.04 -5.65 -47.37
CA HIS A 626 10.25 -6.40 -47.69
C HIS A 626 10.05 -7.91 -47.53
N ASP A 627 10.66 -8.70 -48.41
CA ASP A 627 10.55 -10.16 -48.36
C ASP A 627 11.04 -10.72 -47.01
N ASP A 628 12.04 -10.06 -46.39
CA ASP A 628 12.61 -10.42 -45.09
C ASP A 628 11.61 -10.32 -43.92
N GLU A 629 10.63 -9.41 -44.00
CA GLU A 629 9.60 -9.19 -42.98
C GLU A 629 8.28 -9.90 -43.31
N THR A 630 8.23 -10.61 -44.44
CA THR A 630 7.03 -11.29 -44.93
C THR A 630 7.03 -12.75 -44.46
N LEU A 631 5.97 -13.16 -43.74
CA LEU A 631 5.79 -14.55 -43.32
C LEU A 631 5.25 -15.40 -44.48
N ALA A 632 5.60 -16.69 -44.51
CA ALA A 632 5.13 -17.61 -45.53
C ALA A 632 3.59 -17.75 -45.48
N GLY A 633 2.91 -17.30 -46.53
CA GLY A 633 1.45 -17.30 -46.65
C GLY A 633 0.79 -15.93 -46.46
N ASP A 634 1.54 -14.90 -46.05
CA ASP A 634 1.03 -13.54 -45.97
C ASP A 634 1.02 -12.84 -47.33
N VAL A 635 0.02 -11.97 -47.50
CA VAL A 635 0.01 -11.00 -48.59
C VAL A 635 1.08 -9.95 -48.24
N GLY A 636 2.18 -9.90 -48.99
CA GLY A 636 3.34 -9.00 -48.77
C GLY A 636 3.07 -7.51 -49.01
N VAL A 637 1.86 -7.05 -48.70
CA VAL A 637 1.38 -5.68 -48.88
C VAL A 637 0.59 -5.25 -47.65
N ASP A 638 0.99 -4.12 -47.06
CA ASP A 638 0.26 -3.46 -45.98
C ASP A 638 -0.56 -2.28 -46.53
N ILE A 639 -1.82 -2.19 -46.13
CA ILE A 639 -2.74 -1.11 -46.51
C ILE A 639 -3.15 -0.33 -45.27
N TYR A 640 -2.73 0.92 -45.20
CA TYR A 640 -3.05 1.85 -44.11
C TYR A 640 -4.17 2.78 -44.57
N LYS A 641 -5.33 2.75 -43.88
CA LYS A 641 -6.44 3.68 -44.11
C LYS A 641 -6.31 4.88 -43.19
N LEU A 642 -6.43 6.07 -43.73
CA LEU A 642 -6.29 7.33 -43.00
C LEU A 642 -7.65 7.86 -42.56
N THR A 643 -7.74 8.35 -41.33
CA THR A 643 -8.94 9.03 -40.81
C THR A 643 -9.02 10.44 -41.37
N LYS A 644 -10.17 10.81 -41.93
CA LYS A 644 -10.41 12.14 -42.53
C LYS A 644 -11.53 12.86 -41.82
N TYR A 645 -11.32 14.16 -41.57
CA TYR A 645 -12.32 15.13 -41.10
C TYR A 645 -13.38 14.56 -40.16
N THR A 646 -12.93 13.92 -39.08
CA THR A 646 -13.80 13.27 -38.09
C THR A 646 -13.90 14.16 -36.86
N ARG A 647 -15.10 14.23 -36.27
CA ARG A 647 -15.38 15.00 -35.05
C ARG A 647 -14.69 14.36 -33.84
N SER A 648 -14.00 15.18 -33.04
CA SER A 648 -13.54 14.79 -31.70
C SER A 648 -14.59 15.05 -30.61
N ASN A 649 -14.36 14.56 -29.39
CA ASN A 649 -15.23 14.85 -28.24
C ASN A 649 -15.40 16.35 -27.94
N GLN A 650 -14.39 17.18 -28.26
CA GLN A 650 -14.39 18.63 -28.05
C GLN A 650 -14.75 19.41 -29.33
N ASN A 651 -15.41 18.76 -30.30
CA ASN A 651 -15.81 19.36 -31.59
C ASN A 651 -14.63 19.87 -32.43
N THR A 652 -13.41 19.39 -32.18
CA THR A 652 -12.23 19.68 -33.01
C THR A 652 -12.13 18.67 -34.15
N ASN A 653 -11.30 19.00 -35.14
CA ASN A 653 -11.06 18.18 -36.32
C ASN A 653 -9.95 17.14 -36.11
N ILE A 654 -10.27 15.86 -36.30
CA ILE A 654 -9.30 14.76 -36.41
C ILE A 654 -9.12 14.44 -37.89
N ASN A 655 -7.93 14.74 -38.42
CA ASN A 655 -7.59 14.52 -39.82
C ASN A 655 -6.13 14.07 -39.96
N GLN A 656 -5.92 12.95 -40.65
CA GLN A 656 -4.60 12.42 -40.96
C GLN A 656 -4.16 12.81 -42.36
N ARG A 657 -2.87 13.09 -42.54
CA ARG A 657 -2.26 13.57 -43.79
C ARG A 657 -1.04 12.70 -44.12
N PRO A 658 -0.96 12.08 -45.31
CA PRO A 658 0.21 11.31 -45.70
C PRO A 658 1.43 12.24 -45.81
N ILE A 659 2.57 11.80 -45.30
CA ILE A 659 3.85 12.53 -45.42
C ILE A 659 4.85 11.86 -46.36
N VAL A 660 4.70 10.55 -46.58
CA VAL A 660 5.53 9.77 -47.49
C VAL A 660 5.12 9.94 -48.94
N LYS A 661 6.06 9.72 -49.85
CA LYS A 661 5.84 9.76 -51.30
C LYS A 661 5.87 8.37 -51.91
N GLN A 662 5.24 8.24 -53.08
CA GLN A 662 5.33 7.00 -53.85
C GLN A 662 6.79 6.70 -54.22
N GLY A 663 7.21 5.45 -54.06
CA GLY A 663 8.57 4.97 -54.30
C GLY A 663 9.54 5.15 -53.12
N GLU A 664 9.11 5.79 -52.04
CA GLU A 664 9.93 5.97 -50.84
C GLU A 664 10.13 4.65 -50.10
N ARG A 665 11.33 4.45 -49.54
CA ARG A 665 11.65 3.29 -48.69
C ARG A 665 11.49 3.67 -47.25
N ILE A 666 10.73 2.87 -46.51
CA ILE A 666 10.41 3.12 -45.09
C ILE A 666 10.85 1.93 -44.25
N ALA A 667 11.30 2.20 -43.03
CA ALA A 667 11.59 1.18 -42.04
C ALA A 667 10.38 0.91 -41.16
N ARG A 668 10.39 -0.24 -40.47
CA ARG A 668 9.43 -0.54 -39.43
C ARG A 668 9.47 0.53 -38.34
N GLY A 669 8.30 1.07 -38.00
CA GLY A 669 8.13 2.12 -36.99
C GLY A 669 8.22 3.55 -37.53
N ASP A 670 8.54 3.75 -38.81
CA ASP A 670 8.53 5.10 -39.41
C ASP A 670 7.11 5.67 -39.47
N VAL A 671 7.00 6.99 -39.24
CA VAL A 671 5.73 7.71 -39.40
C VAL A 671 5.45 7.89 -40.89
N ILE A 672 4.29 7.43 -41.34
CA ILE A 672 3.87 7.50 -42.75
C ILE A 672 2.75 8.53 -42.97
N ALA A 673 2.00 8.88 -41.92
CA ALA A 673 1.03 9.96 -41.94
C ALA A 673 0.98 10.69 -40.60
N ASP A 674 0.93 12.02 -40.69
CA ASP A 674 0.70 12.90 -39.54
C ASP A 674 -0.77 12.93 -39.16
N GLY A 675 -1.05 13.07 -37.86
CA GLY A 675 -2.36 13.33 -37.31
C GLY A 675 -2.65 14.83 -37.09
N ALA A 676 -3.62 15.11 -36.22
CA ALA A 676 -3.93 16.47 -35.79
C ALA A 676 -2.80 17.02 -34.89
N SER A 677 -2.41 18.27 -35.07
CA SER A 677 -1.29 18.90 -34.32
C SER A 677 0.02 18.12 -34.37
N THR A 678 0.36 17.57 -35.53
CA THR A 678 1.67 16.92 -35.77
C THR A 678 2.23 17.36 -37.13
N ASP A 679 3.56 17.40 -37.21
CA ASP A 679 4.33 17.79 -38.38
C ASP A 679 5.60 16.94 -38.49
N LEU A 680 5.70 16.13 -39.55
CA LEU A 680 6.79 15.17 -39.81
C LEU A 680 7.05 14.22 -38.63
N GLY A 681 5.99 13.77 -37.97
CA GLY A 681 6.05 12.87 -36.82
C GLY A 681 6.43 13.54 -35.49
N GLU A 682 6.61 14.86 -35.45
CA GLU A 682 6.79 15.63 -34.21
C GLU A 682 5.48 16.27 -33.77
N LEU A 683 5.30 16.44 -32.47
CA LEU A 683 4.18 17.16 -31.91
C LEU A 683 4.26 18.65 -32.23
N ALA A 684 3.21 19.18 -32.86
CA ALA A 684 3.11 20.55 -33.35
C ALA A 684 1.79 21.17 -32.88
N LEU A 685 1.76 21.61 -31.60
CA LEU A 685 0.54 22.13 -30.97
C LEU A 685 0.08 23.48 -31.55
N GLY A 686 0.99 24.25 -32.12
CA GLY A 686 0.73 25.61 -32.61
C GLY A 686 1.63 25.97 -33.80
N GLN A 687 2.06 27.24 -33.84
CA GLN A 687 2.94 27.76 -34.90
C GLN A 687 3.96 28.75 -34.33
N ASN A 688 5.11 28.85 -34.99
CA ASN A 688 6.17 29.77 -34.61
C ASN A 688 5.89 31.17 -35.18
N MET A 689 6.07 32.21 -34.37
CA MET A 689 5.80 33.60 -34.73
C MET A 689 7.00 34.50 -34.40
N LEU A 690 7.19 35.57 -35.19
CA LEU A 690 8.11 36.64 -34.83
C LEU A 690 7.47 37.50 -33.75
N VAL A 691 8.09 37.54 -32.57
CA VAL A 691 7.58 38.27 -31.40
C VAL A 691 8.61 39.34 -30.99
N ALA A 692 8.14 40.53 -30.63
CA ALA A 692 8.95 41.61 -30.10
C ALA A 692 8.41 42.04 -28.73
N PHE A 693 9.28 42.11 -27.73
CA PHE A 693 8.94 42.58 -26.39
C PHE A 693 9.16 44.10 -26.30
N MET A 694 8.08 44.87 -26.46
CA MET A 694 8.09 46.32 -26.28
C MET A 694 6.69 46.83 -25.94
N PRO A 695 6.55 47.90 -25.15
CA PRO A 695 5.26 48.56 -24.99
C PRO A 695 4.83 49.17 -26.34
N TRP A 696 3.59 48.92 -26.76
CA TRP A 696 3.07 49.42 -28.02
C TRP A 696 1.76 50.17 -27.83
N ASN A 697 1.86 51.49 -27.62
CA ASN A 697 0.71 52.40 -27.44
C ASN A 697 -0.34 51.93 -26.40
N GLY A 698 0.08 51.11 -25.42
CA GLY A 698 -0.82 50.53 -24.42
C GLY A 698 -1.70 49.37 -24.91
N TYR A 699 -1.59 48.91 -26.16
CA TYR A 699 -2.38 47.78 -26.66
C TYR A 699 -2.00 46.44 -26.05
N ASN A 700 -0.75 46.32 -25.59
CA ASN A 700 -0.25 45.16 -24.84
C ASN A 700 -0.19 45.44 -23.34
N PHE A 701 -1.17 46.17 -22.81
CA PHE A 701 -1.31 46.38 -21.37
C PHE A 701 -1.72 45.08 -20.67
N GLU A 702 -1.21 44.86 -19.46
CA GLU A 702 -1.28 43.59 -18.72
C GLU A 702 -0.74 42.42 -19.56
N ASP A 703 -1.55 41.39 -19.81
CA ASP A 703 -1.19 40.20 -20.59
C ASP A 703 -1.81 40.21 -22.00
N SER A 704 -2.24 41.39 -22.48
CA SER A 704 -2.85 41.53 -23.81
C SER A 704 -1.81 41.36 -24.92
N ILE A 705 -2.20 40.70 -26.01
CA ILE A 705 -1.32 40.45 -27.17
C ILE A 705 -1.82 41.28 -28.36
N LEU A 706 -0.93 42.08 -28.95
CA LEU A 706 -1.17 42.75 -30.22
C LEU A 706 -0.72 41.86 -31.38
N ILE A 707 -1.62 41.58 -32.32
CA ILE A 707 -1.37 40.67 -33.44
C ILE A 707 -1.37 41.47 -34.75
N SER A 708 -0.44 41.15 -35.66
CA SER A 708 -0.40 41.72 -37.01
C SER A 708 -1.51 41.16 -37.88
N GLU A 709 -2.11 41.99 -38.74
CA GLU A 709 -3.09 41.54 -39.76
C GLU A 709 -2.55 40.41 -40.65
N ARG A 710 -1.23 40.36 -40.86
CA ARG A 710 -0.57 39.31 -41.63
C ARG A 710 -0.83 37.90 -41.07
N VAL A 711 -0.98 37.77 -39.75
CA VAL A 711 -1.25 36.47 -39.11
C VAL A 711 -2.61 35.92 -39.55
N VAL A 712 -3.57 36.82 -39.75
CA VAL A 712 -4.92 36.49 -40.21
C VAL A 712 -4.91 36.21 -41.72
N SER A 713 -4.22 37.05 -42.51
CA SER A 713 -4.15 36.85 -43.98
C SER A 713 -3.49 35.52 -44.37
N ASP A 714 -2.56 35.03 -43.56
CA ASP A 714 -1.81 33.81 -43.82
C ASP A 714 -2.50 32.55 -43.23
N ASP A 715 -3.73 32.69 -42.67
CA ASP A 715 -4.52 31.61 -42.05
C ASP A 715 -3.72 30.81 -40.99
N ARG A 716 -2.87 31.51 -40.24
CA ARG A 716 -1.92 30.89 -39.31
C ARG A 716 -2.63 30.13 -38.17
N PHE A 717 -3.53 30.82 -37.46
CA PHE A 717 -4.32 30.26 -36.35
C PHE A 717 -5.76 29.89 -36.71
N THR A 718 -6.03 29.61 -38.00
CA THR A 718 -7.34 29.12 -38.44
C THR A 718 -7.52 27.65 -38.00
N SER A 719 -8.62 27.32 -37.32
CA SER A 719 -8.97 25.97 -36.88
C SER A 719 -10.25 25.46 -37.55
N ILE A 720 -10.42 24.13 -37.61
CA ILE A 720 -11.64 23.49 -38.13
C ILE A 720 -12.41 22.89 -36.95
N HIS A 721 -13.70 23.24 -36.85
CA HIS A 721 -14.63 22.71 -35.86
C HIS A 721 -15.74 21.91 -36.56
N ILE A 722 -16.11 20.78 -35.95
CA ILE A 722 -17.14 19.87 -36.49
C ILE A 722 -18.22 19.68 -35.42
N GLU A 723 -19.42 20.15 -35.73
CA GLU A 723 -20.60 19.98 -34.88
C GLU A 723 -21.53 18.91 -35.44
N GLU A 724 -22.07 18.08 -34.55
CA GLU A 724 -23.03 17.04 -34.89
C GLU A 724 -24.42 17.47 -34.43
N LEU A 725 -25.38 17.52 -35.37
CA LEU A 725 -26.77 17.88 -35.11
C LEU A 725 -27.65 16.65 -35.32
N THR A 726 -28.37 16.23 -34.29
CA THR A 726 -29.27 15.07 -34.34
C THR A 726 -30.73 15.51 -34.28
N VAL A 727 -31.55 15.01 -35.20
CA VAL A 727 -33.00 15.21 -35.20
C VAL A 727 -33.68 13.86 -34.97
N VAL A 728 -34.51 13.76 -33.94
CA VAL A 728 -35.27 12.54 -33.62
C VAL A 728 -36.75 12.83 -33.77
N ALA A 729 -37.41 12.18 -34.73
CA ALA A 729 -38.86 12.14 -34.81
C ALA A 729 -39.38 11.01 -33.93
N ARG A 730 -40.29 11.32 -33.00
CA ARG A 730 -40.99 10.33 -32.16
C ARG A 730 -42.47 10.37 -32.52
N ASP A 731 -43.11 9.20 -32.61
CA ASP A 731 -44.58 9.13 -32.70
C ASP A 731 -45.17 9.65 -31.40
N THR A 732 -46.04 10.66 -31.51
CA THR A 732 -46.84 11.22 -30.42
C THR A 732 -48.02 10.34 -30.06
#